data_AF-A0A0W0WDP5-F1
#
_entry.id   AF-A0A0W0WDP5-F1
#
_cell.length_a   1.000
_cell.length_b   1.000
_cell.length_c   1.000
_cell.angle_alpha   90.00
_cell.angle_beta   90.00
_cell.angle_gamma   90.00
#
_symmetry.space_group_name_H-M   'P 1'
#
loop_
_entity.id
_entity.type
_entity.pdbx_description
1 polymer ?
#
loop_
_entity_poly.entity_id
_entity_poly.type
_entity_poly.pdbx_seq_one_letter_code
_entity_poly.pdbx_strand_id
1 'polypeptide(L)'
;MPNKKELAQQQQEARLAAFKKSTESHLEMATISSLPGILFSRKTVYYTKKEEKLDRAGAIHFIKKNGKTESFVWHATPHALKEATRYGLLPVESPTAKAIAALGQYRQRVLNRAYGRGIVSNKYKEKEELVNFAQNSMEALLNLERLVNTFNPSAGIENEKIRIKASIEKSIKELQQQKNSISDRIYLTKYDKEASKKISRFYEEKINILQALQEEVEKIKKPEKLKELLKPTGSSSIMTLVKTMSMATILKMQELNQNITYSRSAKSLLRGDLNNACEDALKELRDYEADPHNFILPEHQGLYPDNGDTIAVDFGHLGHDEKKIKSTLQAILAIDRTGIKLDFTSYDQRLRQTRFTKWQTNGSAGFTIKRMAAGITNLITGTVFGLAVDLPLGFLVSLLTLGKYKLPSLASQLTIKVDTGAPENEKIKDLYQHWSFTQYSAGTILGQKIGAFIGNTFFDMFTGLRMSVQNLKWKGLDEFVTDFQTGFWGGDHSKKSEDIISQAKKEFVRLREIRETTLHTIHKKEQEVITEKPINEASMITQSSRVLADVPYHLGSGEWQDIFNASCSGIKAVNDTFVHHIHAKHPFTGLIFTASYAAGGLAVLAPGLVSFLPHSYIAFSQALGNMMAKGNMSSAIASGFTQAKLFSATFEAALHGGDSWLATGAKQFEKNPANTLVYGALAVGLGYTLANVLDVPFLSEYIKDDVGTAPYVGWAFAGGKIALLLVDLFEARESKADVDNLTSSLDMMLKEQFPQAAPETIETYKKKLLHDKSIELNLRQQKEKAEQQLSQVPSMEVKRLQFMHMLTEHQDLLPELENKNKRDLLLLARHLFEGMENKEAFLKGLKDAFYPQSEKSIFSRTITIITNYIPLLVRCLLSPVSASLQPWRDLRDKLAKDVTRIPHGLGRLTTMFSRTLVRVGLRSPADVIANEILARGDGFIRNNQHSISSGTYAVSECYEKMAERLRQGASTPVDEMRKAATAPAVQTVFISTERQDVSGLVSKGFFAEKPSLKPSIAPDMYNPMELH
;
A
#
# COMPACT_ATOMS: atom_id res chain seq x y z
N MET A 1 -16.29 9.17 -28.69
CA MET A 1 -17.29 9.94 -27.92
C MET A 1 -17.35 9.39 -26.51
N PRO A 2 -17.26 10.25 -25.49
CA PRO A 2 -17.28 9.84 -24.10
C PRO A 2 -18.61 9.20 -23.74
N ASN A 3 -18.56 8.19 -22.88
CA ASN A 3 -19.76 7.50 -22.41
C ASN A 3 -20.60 8.48 -21.58
N LYS A 4 -21.76 8.89 -22.10
CA LYS A 4 -22.64 9.88 -21.44
C LYS A 4 -22.97 9.51 -19.99
N LYS A 5 -23.07 8.22 -19.68
CA LYS A 5 -23.36 7.76 -18.31
C LYS A 5 -22.18 7.94 -17.37
N GLU A 6 -20.97 7.70 -17.85
CA GLU A 6 -19.74 7.85 -17.07
C GLU A 6 -19.48 9.32 -16.76
N LEU A 7 -19.65 10.21 -17.75
CA LEU A 7 -19.61 11.66 -17.52
C LEU A 7 -20.69 12.12 -16.53
N ALA A 8 -21.91 11.61 -16.64
CA ALA A 8 -22.97 11.92 -15.67
C ALA A 8 -22.61 11.43 -14.27
N GLN A 9 -21.99 10.25 -14.14
CA GLN A 9 -21.54 9.72 -12.85
C GLN A 9 -20.43 10.58 -12.24
N GLN A 10 -19.40 10.93 -13.00
CA GLN A 10 -18.32 11.82 -12.56
C GLN A 10 -18.87 13.19 -12.12
N GLN A 11 -19.81 13.75 -12.87
CA GLN A 11 -20.46 15.02 -12.52
C GLN A 11 -21.25 14.89 -11.20
N GLN A 12 -22.01 13.81 -11.01
CA GLN A 12 -22.77 13.57 -9.77
C GLN A 12 -21.85 13.31 -8.56
N GLU A 13 -20.75 12.59 -8.75
CA GLU A 13 -19.74 12.37 -7.71
C GLU A 13 -19.07 13.69 -7.31
N ALA A 14 -18.71 14.54 -8.28
CA ALA A 14 -18.17 15.87 -8.03
C ALA A 14 -19.17 16.77 -7.29
N ARG A 15 -20.45 16.76 -7.71
CA ARG A 15 -21.53 17.50 -7.02
C ARG A 15 -21.75 16.98 -5.60
N LEU A 16 -21.74 15.66 -5.39
CA LEU A 16 -21.88 15.07 -4.07
C LEU A 16 -20.68 15.40 -3.17
N ALA A 17 -19.46 15.39 -3.71
CA ALA A 17 -18.26 15.80 -2.99
C ALA A 17 -18.30 17.29 -2.61
N ALA A 18 -18.71 18.16 -3.53
CA ALA A 18 -18.93 19.58 -3.25
C ALA A 18 -20.02 19.78 -2.19
N PHE A 19 -21.16 19.10 -2.33
CA PHE A 19 -22.23 19.12 -1.34
C PHE A 19 -21.71 18.72 0.03
N LYS A 20 -21.02 17.58 0.17
CA LYS A 20 -20.43 17.11 1.44
C LYS A 20 -19.55 18.16 2.13
N LYS A 21 -18.80 18.95 1.35
CA LYS A 21 -17.90 20.02 1.82
C LYS A 21 -18.61 21.35 2.12
N SER A 22 -19.71 21.64 1.43
CA SER A 22 -20.46 22.89 1.57
C SER A 22 -21.28 22.94 2.87
N THR A 23 -21.84 24.10 3.19
CA THR A 23 -22.85 24.25 4.26
C THR A 23 -24.27 23.90 3.80
N GLU A 24 -24.46 23.50 2.52
CA GLU A 24 -25.78 23.16 1.98
C GLU A 24 -26.39 21.95 2.72
N SER A 25 -27.68 22.06 3.07
CA SER A 25 -28.41 21.02 3.80
C SER A 25 -29.06 19.98 2.89
N HIS A 26 -29.31 20.31 1.62
CA HIS A 26 -30.00 19.44 0.66
C HIS A 26 -29.29 19.42 -0.70
N LEU A 27 -29.24 18.25 -1.35
CA LEU A 27 -28.80 18.07 -2.73
C LEU A 27 -29.72 17.08 -3.44
N GLU A 28 -30.27 17.48 -4.57
CA GLU A 28 -31.09 16.63 -5.42
C GLU A 28 -30.31 16.22 -6.68
N MET A 29 -30.36 14.93 -7.01
CA MET A 29 -29.72 14.37 -8.21
C MET A 29 -30.64 13.38 -8.90
N ALA A 30 -30.64 13.34 -10.23
CA ALA A 30 -31.38 12.31 -10.96
C ALA A 30 -30.67 10.95 -10.83
N THR A 31 -31.40 9.85 -10.70
CA THR A 31 -30.77 8.52 -10.63
C THR A 31 -30.30 8.11 -12.02
N ILE A 32 -29.00 7.87 -12.23
CA ILE A 32 -28.45 7.34 -13.48
C ILE A 32 -29.12 5.99 -13.80
N SER A 33 -29.68 5.87 -15.00
CA SER A 33 -30.42 4.68 -15.40
C SER A 33 -29.46 3.52 -15.65
N SER A 34 -29.80 2.35 -15.10
CA SER A 34 -29.08 1.11 -15.42
C SER A 34 -29.43 0.55 -16.82
N LEU A 35 -30.49 1.04 -17.48
CA LEU A 35 -30.92 0.54 -18.78
C LEU A 35 -30.06 1.14 -19.91
N PRO A 36 -29.57 0.33 -20.87
CA PRO A 36 -28.80 0.84 -22.01
C PRO A 36 -29.62 1.86 -22.80
N GLY A 37 -28.97 2.90 -23.32
CA GLY A 37 -29.62 3.97 -24.11
C GLY A 37 -30.38 5.03 -23.29
N ILE A 38 -30.74 4.75 -22.03
CA ILE A 38 -31.39 5.71 -21.13
C ILE A 38 -30.33 6.29 -20.19
N LEU A 39 -30.23 7.63 -20.12
CA LEU A 39 -29.23 8.32 -19.29
C LEU A 39 -29.66 8.38 -17.81
N PHE A 40 -30.80 9.01 -17.54
CA PHE A 40 -31.39 9.11 -16.21
C PHE A 40 -32.71 8.33 -16.14
N SER A 41 -33.00 7.74 -14.99
CA SER A 41 -34.33 7.21 -14.69
C SER A 41 -35.20 8.33 -14.12
N ARG A 42 -36.53 8.19 -14.16
CA ARG A 42 -37.49 9.14 -13.57
C ARG A 42 -37.40 9.26 -12.03
N LYS A 43 -36.45 8.58 -11.40
CA LYS A 43 -36.26 8.60 -9.94
C LYS A 43 -35.23 9.67 -9.59
N THR A 44 -35.58 10.54 -8.67
CA THR A 44 -34.66 11.48 -8.01
C THR A 44 -34.10 10.85 -6.74
N VAL A 45 -32.84 11.19 -6.43
CA VAL A 45 -32.16 10.87 -5.17
C VAL A 45 -32.03 12.16 -4.39
N TYR A 46 -32.51 12.15 -3.15
CA TYR A 46 -32.43 13.28 -2.23
C TYR A 46 -31.32 13.02 -1.23
N TYR A 47 -30.33 13.90 -1.20
CA TYR A 47 -29.29 13.94 -0.19
C TYR A 47 -29.63 15.02 0.82
N THR A 48 -29.58 14.70 2.11
CA THR A 48 -29.81 15.67 3.19
C THR A 48 -28.71 15.57 4.23
N LYS A 49 -28.25 16.69 4.78
CA LYS A 49 -27.35 16.73 5.93
C LYS A 49 -28.14 16.91 7.22
N LYS A 50 -27.87 16.06 8.20
CA LYS A 50 -28.25 16.34 9.59
C LYS A 50 -26.99 16.66 10.38
N GLU A 51 -26.91 17.88 10.89
CA GLU A 51 -25.80 18.36 11.71
C GLU A 51 -26.01 17.99 13.17
N GLU A 52 -24.92 17.55 13.81
CA GLU A 52 -24.79 17.35 15.25
C GLU A 52 -23.59 18.14 15.75
N LYS A 53 -23.82 19.15 16.59
CA LYS A 53 -22.79 20.07 17.07
C LYS A 53 -21.99 19.45 18.21
N LEU A 54 -20.68 19.68 18.20
CA LEU A 54 -19.73 19.25 19.20
C LEU A 54 -19.06 20.48 19.83
N ASP A 55 -18.90 20.49 21.15
CA ASP A 55 -18.50 21.69 21.91
C ASP A 55 -17.07 22.16 21.57
N ARG A 56 -16.17 21.22 21.26
CA ARG A 56 -14.73 21.45 21.03
C ARG A 56 -14.24 20.82 19.73
N ALA A 57 -14.94 19.80 19.25
CA ALA A 57 -14.57 19.02 18.09
C ALA A 57 -15.24 19.50 16.78
N GLY A 58 -16.03 20.57 16.79
CA GLY A 58 -16.69 21.10 15.59
C GLY A 58 -18.09 20.52 15.37
N ALA A 59 -18.38 19.93 14.22
CA ALA A 59 -19.70 19.36 13.93
C ALA A 59 -19.65 18.09 13.07
N ILE A 60 -20.55 17.14 13.33
CA ILE A 60 -20.72 15.93 12.52
C ILE A 60 -21.95 16.13 11.63
N HIS A 61 -21.78 15.98 10.32
CA HIS A 61 -22.87 16.03 9.35
C HIS A 61 -23.15 14.62 8.83
N PHE A 62 -24.28 14.05 9.22
CA PHE A 62 -24.77 12.78 8.69
C PHE A 62 -25.39 13.01 7.31
N ILE A 63 -24.83 12.37 6.30
CA ILE A 63 -25.29 12.42 4.92
C ILE A 63 -26.32 11.31 4.73
N LYS A 64 -27.58 11.70 4.55
CA LYS A 64 -28.69 10.78 4.27
C LYS A 64 -29.02 10.78 2.80
N LYS A 65 -29.15 9.59 2.21
CA LYS A 65 -29.62 9.35 0.85
C LYS A 65 -31.02 8.76 0.91
N ASN A 66 -32.02 9.48 0.38
CA ASN A 66 -33.43 9.13 0.46
C ASN A 66 -33.88 8.79 1.90
N GLY A 67 -33.46 9.63 2.86
CA GLY A 67 -33.78 9.46 4.28
C GLY A 67 -32.93 8.45 5.05
N LYS A 68 -32.11 7.62 4.38
CA LYS A 68 -31.21 6.64 5.02
C LYS A 68 -29.79 7.17 5.09
N THR A 69 -29.17 7.14 6.27
CA THR A 69 -27.77 7.57 6.45
C THR A 69 -26.82 6.66 5.68
N GLU A 70 -26.03 7.26 4.78
CA GLU A 70 -25.06 6.58 3.93
C GLU A 70 -23.62 6.81 4.40
N SER A 71 -23.31 8.04 4.83
CA SER A 71 -22.00 8.42 5.35
C SER A 71 -22.11 9.56 6.36
N PHE A 72 -21.00 9.95 6.97
CA PHE A 72 -20.92 11.20 7.73
C PHE A 72 -19.61 11.94 7.40
N VAL A 73 -19.67 13.26 7.49
CA VAL A 73 -18.53 14.17 7.32
C VAL A 73 -18.33 14.91 8.63
N TRP A 74 -17.10 14.93 9.13
CA TRP A 74 -16.75 15.63 10.36
C TRP A 74 -16.06 16.95 10.01
N HIS A 75 -16.71 18.07 10.31
CA HIS A 75 -16.11 19.40 10.20
C HIS A 75 -15.41 19.70 11.53
N ALA A 76 -14.08 19.57 11.53
CA ALA A 76 -13.28 19.57 12.74
C ALA A 76 -12.39 20.81 12.83
N THR A 77 -12.11 21.26 14.05
CA THR A 77 -11.08 22.29 14.29
C THR A 77 -9.69 21.69 14.08
N PRO A 78 -8.67 22.50 13.72
CA PRO A 78 -7.29 22.01 13.57
C PRO A 78 -6.74 21.32 14.83
N HIS A 79 -7.11 21.82 16.01
CA HIS A 79 -6.79 21.16 17.28
C HIS A 79 -7.45 19.77 17.38
N ALA A 80 -8.72 19.64 17.01
CA ALA A 80 -9.41 18.36 17.02
C ALA A 80 -8.82 17.36 16.01
N LEU A 81 -8.32 17.84 14.86
CA LEU A 81 -7.62 17.00 13.88
C LEU A 81 -6.24 16.53 14.36
N LYS A 82 -5.51 17.38 15.08
CA LYS A 82 -4.28 16.95 15.75
C LYS A 82 -4.57 15.81 16.72
N GLU A 83 -5.58 15.95 17.56
CA GLU A 83 -6.00 14.87 18.47
C GLU A 83 -6.55 13.65 17.71
N ALA A 84 -7.27 13.84 16.60
CA ALA A 84 -7.73 12.75 15.75
C ALA A 84 -6.58 11.90 15.20
N THR A 85 -5.45 12.51 14.84
CA THR A 85 -4.22 11.81 14.48
C THR A 85 -3.71 10.98 15.66
N ARG A 86 -3.71 11.54 16.88
CA ARG A 86 -3.32 10.82 18.10
C ARG A 86 -4.28 9.68 18.49
N TYR A 87 -5.52 9.72 18.03
CA TYR A 87 -6.46 8.60 18.14
C TYR A 87 -6.34 7.61 16.98
N GLY A 88 -5.58 7.92 15.92
CA GLY A 88 -5.46 7.09 14.72
C GLY A 88 -6.73 7.09 13.86
N LEU A 89 -7.45 8.21 13.81
CA LEU A 89 -8.64 8.38 12.97
C LEU A 89 -8.33 8.91 11.58
N LEU A 90 -7.28 9.74 11.46
CA LEU A 90 -6.89 10.34 10.20
C LEU A 90 -5.87 9.45 9.46
N PRO A 91 -6.03 9.28 8.14
CA PRO A 91 -4.95 8.76 7.33
C PRO A 91 -3.83 9.81 7.30
N VAL A 92 -2.63 9.40 7.70
CA VAL A 92 -1.43 10.23 7.68
C VAL A 92 -0.34 9.52 6.90
N GLU A 93 0.58 10.28 6.31
CA GLU A 93 1.55 9.74 5.36
C GLU A 93 2.95 9.62 5.95
N SER A 94 3.33 10.55 6.82
CA SER A 94 4.67 10.61 7.39
C SER A 94 4.91 9.43 8.36
N PRO A 95 6.14 8.88 8.44
CA PRO A 95 6.41 7.71 9.26
C PRO A 95 6.15 7.98 10.74
N THR A 96 6.54 9.15 11.23
CA THR A 96 6.35 9.52 12.63
C THR A 96 4.88 9.72 12.95
N ALA A 97 4.10 10.35 12.06
CA ALA A 97 2.66 10.51 12.24
C ALA A 97 1.91 9.16 12.15
N LYS A 98 2.31 8.26 11.23
CA LYS A 98 1.78 6.89 11.16
C LYS A 98 2.02 6.12 12.45
N ALA A 99 3.21 6.26 13.04
CA ALA A 99 3.52 5.66 14.34
C ALA A 99 2.64 6.24 15.47
N ILE A 100 2.44 7.57 15.49
CA ILE A 100 1.53 8.24 16.44
C ILE A 100 0.10 7.70 16.29
N ALA A 101 -0.40 7.59 15.05
CA ALA A 101 -1.72 7.06 14.74
C ALA A 101 -1.87 5.58 15.12
N ALA A 102 -0.84 4.76 14.88
CA ALA A 102 -0.81 3.36 15.28
C ALA A 102 -0.85 3.18 16.80
N LEU A 103 -0.14 4.02 17.57
CA LEU A 103 -0.28 4.06 19.03
C LEU A 103 -1.69 4.47 19.46
N GLY A 104 -2.32 5.39 18.72
CA GLY A 104 -3.70 5.83 18.93
C GLY A 104 -4.76 4.72 18.87
N GLN A 105 -4.48 3.63 18.16
CA GLN A 105 -5.35 2.46 18.14
C GLN A 105 -5.54 1.84 19.53
N TYR A 106 -4.59 2.00 20.46
CA TYR A 106 -4.79 1.61 21.86
C TYR A 106 -6.00 2.33 22.47
N ARG A 107 -6.13 3.64 22.28
CA ARG A 107 -7.25 4.45 22.79
C ARG A 107 -8.56 3.98 22.21
N GLN A 108 -8.62 3.75 20.89
CA GLN A 108 -9.81 3.19 20.25
C GLN A 108 -10.19 1.83 20.86
N ARG A 109 -9.23 0.93 21.11
CA ARG A 109 -9.49 -0.38 21.74
C ARG A 109 -9.98 -0.22 23.20
N VAL A 110 -9.50 0.77 23.93
CA VAL A 110 -10.02 1.09 25.28
C VAL A 110 -11.44 1.63 25.21
N LEU A 111 -11.71 2.60 24.33
CA LEU A 111 -13.06 3.16 24.15
C LEU A 111 -14.06 2.09 23.73
N ASN A 112 -13.72 1.25 22.77
CA ASN A 112 -14.57 0.14 22.33
C ASN A 112 -14.92 -0.83 23.49
N ARG A 113 -14.01 -1.03 24.46
CA ARG A 113 -14.29 -1.82 25.67
C ARG A 113 -15.12 -1.06 26.70
N ALA A 114 -14.86 0.23 26.87
CA ALA A 114 -15.64 1.08 27.77
C ALA A 114 -17.10 1.15 27.32
N TYR A 115 -17.34 1.49 26.05
CA TYR A 115 -18.68 1.58 25.47
C TYR A 115 -19.34 0.22 25.22
N GLY A 116 -18.57 -0.79 24.77
CA GLY A 116 -19.14 -2.09 24.41
C GLY A 116 -19.32 -3.03 25.60
N ARG A 117 -18.55 -2.84 26.68
CA ARG A 117 -18.49 -3.79 27.80
C ARG A 117 -18.56 -3.14 29.18
N GLY A 118 -18.58 -1.81 29.28
CA GLY A 118 -18.55 -1.09 30.56
C GLY A 118 -17.30 -1.34 31.38
N ILE A 119 -16.20 -1.74 30.73
CA ILE A 119 -14.98 -2.19 31.42
C ILE A 119 -13.78 -1.39 30.94
N VAL A 120 -12.96 -0.96 31.90
CA VAL A 120 -11.66 -0.35 31.66
C VAL A 120 -10.62 -1.04 32.56
N SER A 121 -9.37 -1.12 32.07
CA SER A 121 -8.28 -1.65 32.87
C SER A 121 -8.01 -0.73 34.07
N ASN A 122 -7.76 -1.31 35.24
CA ASN A 122 -7.28 -0.56 36.41
C ASN A 122 -5.91 0.11 36.21
N LYS A 123 -5.22 -0.18 35.11
CA LYS A 123 -3.93 0.41 34.70
C LYS A 123 -4.08 1.41 33.55
N TYR A 124 -5.32 1.77 33.22
CA TYR A 124 -5.59 2.60 32.04
C TYR A 124 -4.86 3.94 32.13
N LYS A 125 -4.93 4.63 33.28
CA LYS A 125 -4.28 5.92 33.47
C LYS A 125 -2.77 5.82 33.25
N GLU A 126 -2.13 4.83 33.84
CA GLU A 126 -0.69 4.61 33.72
C GLU A 126 -0.30 4.28 32.27
N LYS A 127 -1.09 3.46 31.57
CA LYS A 127 -0.85 3.11 30.17
C LYS A 127 -1.14 4.26 29.20
N GLU A 128 -2.13 5.08 29.50
CA GLU A 128 -2.46 6.29 28.74
C GLU A 128 -1.34 7.32 28.87
N GLU A 129 -0.77 7.49 30.06
CA GLU A 129 0.40 8.34 30.27
C GLU A 129 1.64 7.86 29.49
N LEU A 130 1.81 6.55 29.31
CA LEU A 130 2.86 6.01 28.45
C LEU A 130 2.61 6.29 26.96
N VAL A 131 1.35 6.23 26.49
CA VAL A 131 0.99 6.65 25.13
C VAL A 131 1.27 8.13 24.94
N ASN A 132 0.85 8.97 25.90
CA ASN A 132 1.11 10.41 25.88
C ASN A 132 2.61 10.71 25.85
N PHE A 133 3.41 10.04 26.69
CA PHE A 133 4.87 10.11 26.65
C PHE A 133 5.42 9.84 25.24
N ALA A 134 5.04 8.72 24.63
CA ALA A 134 5.58 8.33 23.34
C ALA A 134 5.12 9.25 22.20
N GLN A 135 3.83 9.59 22.15
CA GLN A 135 3.28 10.49 21.13
C GLN A 135 3.86 11.90 21.26
N ASN A 136 3.96 12.46 22.46
CA ASN A 136 4.53 13.80 22.68
C ASN A 136 6.01 13.84 22.24
N SER A 137 6.79 12.80 22.57
CA SER A 137 8.19 12.71 22.18
C SER A 137 8.34 12.62 20.65
N MET A 138 7.45 11.91 19.96
CA MET A 138 7.44 11.82 18.50
C MET A 138 6.92 13.11 17.84
N GLU A 139 5.90 13.76 18.40
CA GLU A 139 5.41 15.06 17.94
C GLU A 139 6.52 16.11 17.95
N ALA A 140 7.38 16.09 18.97
CA ALA A 140 8.53 17.00 19.04
C ALA A 140 9.53 16.82 17.88
N LEU A 141 9.54 15.66 17.22
CA LEU A 141 10.42 15.37 16.09
C LEU A 141 9.79 15.68 14.72
N LEU A 142 8.47 15.95 14.65
CA LEU A 142 7.77 16.21 13.39
C LEU A 142 8.36 17.42 12.65
N ASN A 143 8.82 18.45 13.37
CA ASN A 143 9.46 19.61 12.75
C ASN A 143 10.73 19.22 11.97
N LEU A 144 11.53 18.29 12.51
CA LEU A 144 12.76 17.79 11.86
C LEU A 144 12.45 16.90 10.67
N GLU A 145 11.42 16.06 10.78
CA GLU A 145 10.96 15.20 9.68
C GLU A 145 10.58 16.00 8.43
N ARG A 146 10.01 17.20 8.59
CA ARG A 146 9.65 18.10 7.48
C ARG A 146 10.84 18.69 6.73
N LEU A 147 12.06 18.60 7.26
CA LEU A 147 13.26 19.07 6.56
C LEU A 147 13.64 18.14 5.39
N VAL A 148 13.11 16.92 5.35
CA VAL A 148 13.45 15.92 4.34
C VAL A 148 13.10 16.37 2.93
N ASN A 149 14.06 16.15 2.02
CA ASN A 149 14.07 16.61 0.64
C ASN A 149 14.13 18.14 0.46
N THR A 150 13.91 18.97 1.48
CA THR A 150 13.70 20.44 1.34
C THR A 150 14.95 21.29 1.07
N PHE A 151 16.07 20.71 0.62
CA PHE A 151 17.32 21.46 0.39
C PHE A 151 17.14 22.53 -0.70
N ASN A 152 17.34 23.80 -0.37
CA ASN A 152 17.30 24.89 -1.34
C ASN A 152 18.73 25.40 -1.65
N PRO A 153 19.31 25.09 -2.81
CA PRO A 153 20.65 25.56 -3.17
C PRO A 153 20.71 27.09 -3.31
N SER A 154 19.58 27.76 -3.58
CA SER A 154 19.52 29.20 -3.82
C SER A 154 19.55 30.04 -2.54
N ALA A 155 19.19 29.45 -1.39
CA ALA A 155 19.14 30.17 -0.12
C ALA A 155 20.54 30.48 0.44
N GLY A 156 21.58 29.80 -0.04
CA GLY A 156 22.92 29.85 0.53
C GLY A 156 23.06 28.93 1.75
N ILE A 157 24.26 28.38 1.93
CA ILE A 157 24.52 27.34 2.95
C ILE A 157 24.23 27.82 4.38
N GLU A 158 24.53 29.07 4.70
CA GLU A 158 24.35 29.61 6.05
C GLU A 158 22.87 29.81 6.40
N ASN A 159 22.04 30.26 5.45
CA ASN A 159 20.59 30.37 5.68
C ASN A 159 19.95 28.99 5.85
N GLU A 160 20.42 27.99 5.09
CA GLU A 160 19.98 26.61 5.26
C GLU A 160 20.37 26.04 6.63
N LYS A 161 21.60 26.30 7.11
CA LYS A 161 22.00 25.95 8.47
C LYS A 161 21.12 26.61 9.51
N ILE A 162 20.83 27.90 9.38
CA ILE A 162 19.95 28.64 10.30
C ILE A 162 18.57 27.98 10.37
N ARG A 163 17.98 27.65 9.21
CA ARG A 163 16.68 26.96 9.12
C ARG A 163 16.68 25.60 9.81
N ILE A 164 17.72 24.79 9.57
CA ILE A 164 17.87 23.46 10.18
C ILE A 164 18.05 23.60 11.70
N LYS A 165 18.95 24.49 12.15
CA LYS A 165 19.18 24.77 13.57
C LYS A 165 17.91 25.23 14.29
N ALA A 166 17.14 26.15 13.69
CA ALA A 166 15.88 26.61 14.28
C ALA A 166 14.88 25.46 14.49
N SER A 167 14.84 24.50 13.56
CA SER A 167 14.01 23.30 13.69
C SER A 167 14.52 22.37 14.79
N ILE A 168 15.84 22.20 14.92
CA ILE A 168 16.48 21.42 16.00
C ILE A 168 16.22 22.06 17.38
N GLU A 169 16.41 23.37 17.51
CA GLU A 169 16.18 24.11 18.75
C GLU A 169 14.73 24.03 19.20
N LYS A 170 13.78 24.11 18.26
CA LYS A 170 12.36 23.92 18.55
C LYS A 170 12.09 22.52 19.11
N SER A 171 12.62 21.47 18.48
CA SER A 171 12.51 20.10 18.97
C SER A 171 13.15 19.91 20.35
N ILE A 172 14.33 20.49 20.59
CA ILE A 172 14.99 20.47 21.90
C ILE A 172 14.11 21.14 22.96
N LYS A 173 13.56 22.32 22.67
CA LYS A 173 12.69 23.06 23.59
C LYS A 173 11.43 22.28 23.95
N GLU A 174 10.79 21.65 22.96
CA GLU A 174 9.60 20.80 23.17
C GLU A 174 9.94 19.57 24.04
N LEU A 175 11.08 18.90 23.80
CA LEU A 175 11.55 17.78 24.62
C LEU A 175 11.93 18.21 26.05
N GLN A 176 12.54 19.37 26.23
CA GLN A 176 12.86 19.94 27.55
C GLN A 176 11.58 20.26 28.33
N GLN A 177 10.59 20.88 27.70
CA GLN A 177 9.29 21.14 28.32
C GLN A 177 8.63 19.83 28.77
N GLN A 178 8.67 18.79 27.93
CA GLN A 178 8.15 17.47 28.28
C GLN A 178 8.91 16.83 29.42
N LYS A 179 10.25 16.95 29.45
CA LYS A 179 11.10 16.48 30.55
C LYS A 179 10.72 17.14 31.87
N ASN A 180 10.52 18.46 31.87
CA ASN A 180 10.15 19.21 33.07
C ASN A 180 8.76 18.82 33.60
N SER A 181 7.84 18.43 32.72
CA SER A 181 6.50 17.93 33.12
C SER A 181 6.48 16.53 33.75
N ILE A 182 7.63 15.84 33.87
CA ILE A 182 7.67 14.46 34.39
C ILE A 182 7.41 14.40 35.89
N SER A 183 7.79 15.43 36.66
CA SER A 183 7.56 15.49 38.12
C SER A 183 6.11 15.26 38.49
N ASP A 184 5.19 15.67 37.61
CA ASP A 184 3.75 15.63 37.83
C ASP A 184 3.16 14.24 37.53
N ARG A 185 3.95 13.31 36.97
CA ARG A 185 3.51 11.98 36.53
C ARG A 185 3.63 10.93 37.63
N ILE A 186 3.07 11.24 38.80
CA ILE A 186 3.08 10.40 40.02
C ILE A 186 2.52 8.99 39.74
N TYR A 187 1.67 8.80 38.73
CA TYR A 187 1.03 7.51 38.46
C TYR A 187 1.98 6.40 37.98
N LEU A 188 3.07 6.73 37.28
CA LEU A 188 3.99 5.70 36.74
C LEU A 188 4.86 5.07 37.84
N THR A 189 5.18 5.85 38.89
CA THR A 189 6.04 5.40 39.99
C THR A 189 5.39 4.34 40.89
N LYS A 190 4.06 4.19 40.78
CA LYS A 190 3.27 3.15 41.45
C LYS A 190 3.71 1.73 41.10
N TYR A 191 4.15 1.50 39.87
CA TYR A 191 4.55 0.18 39.37
C TYR A 191 6.06 0.05 39.14
N ASP A 192 6.72 1.13 38.74
CA ASP A 192 8.17 1.21 38.61
C ASP A 192 8.66 2.49 39.30
N LYS A 193 9.24 2.34 40.50
CA LYS A 193 9.72 3.47 41.31
C LYS A 193 10.72 4.36 40.57
N GLU A 194 11.43 3.81 39.58
CA GLU A 194 12.43 4.53 38.79
C GLU A 194 11.89 5.06 37.46
N ALA A 195 10.60 4.87 37.14
CA ALA A 195 10.02 5.27 35.85
C ALA A 195 10.32 6.73 35.50
N SER A 196 10.09 7.66 36.42
CA SER A 196 10.35 9.09 36.20
C SER A 196 11.83 9.38 35.92
N LYS A 197 12.75 8.73 36.65
CA LYS A 197 14.20 8.87 36.43
C LYS A 197 14.61 8.30 35.07
N LYS A 198 14.09 7.12 34.70
CA LYS A 198 14.34 6.47 33.40
C LYS A 198 13.84 7.32 32.24
N ILE A 199 12.66 7.93 32.36
CA ILE A 199 12.09 8.83 31.34
C ILE A 199 12.92 10.12 31.26
N SER A 200 13.31 10.71 32.40
CA SER A 200 14.14 11.92 32.41
C SER A 200 15.48 11.70 31.70
N ARG A 201 16.18 10.60 32.05
CA ARG A 201 17.44 10.20 31.40
C ARG A 201 17.25 9.95 29.91
N PHE A 202 16.13 9.35 29.52
CA PHE A 202 15.81 9.13 28.11
C PHE A 202 15.66 10.46 27.34
N TYR A 203 14.97 11.46 27.89
CA TYR A 203 14.90 12.78 27.27
C TYR A 203 16.26 13.48 27.20
N GLU A 204 17.08 13.38 28.25
CA GLU A 204 18.46 13.92 28.24
C GLU A 204 19.27 13.33 27.09
N GLU A 205 19.21 12.01 26.91
CA GLU A 205 19.90 11.35 25.80
C GLU A 205 19.41 11.86 24.43
N LYS A 206 18.10 12.01 24.23
CA LYS A 206 17.53 12.57 22.99
C LYS A 206 17.98 14.01 22.75
N ILE A 207 17.99 14.84 23.79
CA ILE A 207 18.42 16.23 23.71
C ILE A 207 19.90 16.29 23.33
N ASN A 208 20.75 15.47 23.96
CA ASN A 208 22.18 15.41 23.65
C ASN A 208 22.43 14.98 22.19
N ILE A 209 21.66 14.01 21.68
CA ILE A 209 21.73 13.61 20.26
C ILE A 209 21.39 14.78 19.32
N LEU A 210 20.35 15.55 19.64
CA LEU A 210 19.96 16.71 18.84
C LEU A 210 20.98 17.86 18.94
N GLN A 211 21.59 18.05 20.10
CA GLN A 211 22.69 19.01 20.27
C GLN A 211 23.91 18.61 19.44
N ALA A 212 24.27 17.32 19.44
CA ALA A 212 25.35 16.81 18.60
C ALA A 212 25.05 17.01 17.09
N LEU A 213 23.80 16.79 16.66
CA LEU A 213 23.37 17.10 15.30
C LEU A 213 23.48 18.61 15.00
N GLN A 214 23.10 19.47 15.94
CA GLN A 214 23.22 20.92 15.80
C GLN A 214 24.68 21.36 15.59
N GLU A 215 25.61 20.77 16.34
CA GLU A 215 27.05 20.99 16.16
C GLU A 215 27.57 20.45 14.83
N GLU A 216 27.07 19.30 14.37
CA GLU A 216 27.43 18.72 13.08
C GLU A 216 27.00 19.65 11.93
N VAL A 217 25.76 20.15 11.97
CA VAL A 217 25.23 21.12 10.99
C VAL A 217 26.12 22.36 10.92
N GLU A 218 26.66 22.81 12.05
CA GLU A 218 27.55 23.97 12.07
C GLU A 218 28.90 23.71 11.38
N LYS A 219 29.45 22.50 11.59
CA LYS A 219 30.74 22.09 11.01
C LYS A 219 30.66 21.84 9.49
N ILE A 220 29.46 21.71 8.91
CA ILE A 220 29.28 21.48 7.48
C ILE A 220 29.65 22.74 6.69
N LYS A 221 30.72 22.66 5.89
CA LYS A 221 31.14 23.76 4.99
C LYS A 221 30.67 23.59 3.54
N LYS A 222 30.27 22.37 3.17
CA LYS A 222 29.96 21.98 1.79
C LYS A 222 28.46 21.73 1.61
N PRO A 223 27.81 22.30 0.58
CA PRO A 223 26.36 22.15 0.37
C PRO A 223 25.95 20.69 0.10
N GLU A 224 26.82 19.86 -0.46
CA GLU A 224 26.53 18.45 -0.75
C GLU A 224 26.30 17.64 0.52
N LYS A 225 27.05 17.94 1.60
CA LYS A 225 26.84 17.29 2.90
C LYS A 225 25.53 17.70 3.55
N LEU A 226 25.13 18.97 3.37
CA LEU A 226 23.83 19.43 3.85
C LEU A 226 22.69 18.78 3.06
N LYS A 227 22.84 18.67 1.74
CA LYS A 227 21.92 17.93 0.88
C LYS A 227 21.84 16.47 1.30
N GLU A 228 22.97 15.81 1.60
CA GLU A 228 23.01 14.43 2.10
C GLU A 228 22.29 14.28 3.45
N LEU A 229 22.49 15.23 4.38
CA LEU A 229 21.79 15.27 5.66
C LEU A 229 20.26 15.39 5.48
N LEU A 230 19.81 16.12 4.45
CA LEU A 230 18.39 16.32 4.13
C LEU A 230 17.80 15.24 3.21
N LYS A 231 18.59 14.25 2.77
CA LYS A 231 18.07 13.13 1.98
C LYS A 231 17.07 12.29 2.77
N PRO A 232 16.15 11.58 2.09
CA PRO A 232 15.17 10.70 2.72
C PRO A 232 15.80 9.42 3.28
N THR A 233 16.99 9.07 2.79
CA THR A 233 17.72 7.82 3.05
C THR A 233 19.20 8.13 3.24
N GLY A 234 19.87 7.33 4.04
CA GLY A 234 21.30 7.45 4.33
C GLY A 234 21.53 7.43 5.85
N SER A 235 22.63 6.81 6.29
CA SER A 235 22.91 6.66 7.72
C SER A 235 23.05 7.99 8.46
N SER A 236 23.48 9.04 7.76
CA SER A 236 23.63 10.42 8.24
C SER A 236 22.36 11.26 8.09
N SER A 237 21.31 10.77 7.42
CA SER A 237 20.11 11.57 7.14
C SER A 237 19.30 11.90 8.40
N ILE A 238 18.71 13.10 8.43
CA ILE A 238 17.77 13.51 9.48
C ILE A 238 16.59 12.54 9.56
N MET A 239 16.10 12.03 8.43
CA MET A 239 15.02 11.04 8.42
C MET A 239 15.41 9.76 9.18
N THR A 240 16.62 9.24 8.95
CA THR A 240 17.09 8.04 9.64
C THR A 240 17.27 8.30 11.14
N LEU A 241 17.75 9.48 11.51
CA LEU A 241 17.82 9.89 12.91
C LEU A 241 16.44 9.96 13.56
N VAL A 242 15.47 10.65 12.95
CA VAL A 242 14.10 10.78 13.46
C VAL A 242 13.46 9.39 13.61
N LYS A 243 13.57 8.53 12.59
CA LYS A 243 13.04 7.16 12.62
C LYS A 243 13.68 6.34 13.75
N THR A 244 14.99 6.42 13.92
CA THR A 244 15.72 5.75 15.02
C THR A 244 15.28 6.28 16.37
N MET A 245 15.11 7.60 16.49
CA MET A 245 14.66 8.22 17.73
C MET A 245 13.25 7.78 18.12
N SER A 246 12.32 7.79 17.16
CA SER A 246 10.94 7.32 17.30
C SER A 246 10.85 5.83 17.66
N MET A 247 11.67 4.96 17.04
CA MET A 247 11.74 3.54 17.41
C MET A 247 12.21 3.35 18.84
N ALA A 248 13.27 4.06 19.26
CA ALA A 248 13.76 4.01 20.64
C ALA A 248 12.71 4.53 21.64
N THR A 249 11.89 5.53 21.28
CA THR A 249 10.76 5.99 22.10
C THR A 249 9.74 4.88 22.30
N ILE A 250 9.38 4.15 21.24
CA ILE A 250 8.43 3.03 21.35
C ILE A 250 9.03 1.87 22.17
N LEU A 251 10.30 1.53 21.98
CA LEU A 251 10.97 0.50 22.78
C LEU A 251 11.02 0.88 24.27
N LYS A 252 11.30 2.15 24.58
CA LYS A 252 11.28 2.63 25.97
C LYS A 252 9.88 2.56 26.58
N MET A 253 8.86 2.89 25.80
CA MET A 253 7.46 2.74 26.19
C MET A 253 7.10 1.26 26.43
N GLN A 254 7.60 0.33 25.61
CA GLN A 254 7.40 -1.12 25.80
C GLN A 254 8.05 -1.61 27.10
N GLU A 255 9.28 -1.18 27.40
CA GLU A 255 9.97 -1.47 28.68
C GLU A 255 9.11 -1.05 29.89
N LEU A 256 8.67 0.21 29.90
CA LEU A 256 7.85 0.74 30.99
C LEU A 256 6.48 0.05 31.07
N ASN A 257 5.85 -0.25 29.93
CA ASN A 257 4.59 -0.98 29.89
C ASN A 257 4.74 -2.42 30.42
N GLN A 258 5.87 -3.07 30.18
CA GLN A 258 6.17 -4.39 30.74
C GLN A 258 6.30 -4.31 32.27
N ASN A 259 6.99 -3.31 32.82
CA ASN A 259 7.07 -3.13 34.26
C ASN A 259 5.67 -2.92 34.90
N ILE A 260 4.80 -2.14 34.25
CA ILE A 260 3.39 -1.97 34.66
C ILE A 260 2.59 -3.28 34.50
N THR A 261 2.88 -4.08 33.48
CA THR A 261 2.10 -5.28 33.16
C THR A 261 2.50 -6.45 34.05
N TYR A 262 3.79 -6.62 34.34
CA TYR A 262 4.35 -7.74 35.10
C TYR A 262 4.67 -7.44 36.56
N SER A 263 4.34 -6.25 37.06
CA SER A 263 4.47 -6.01 38.51
C SER A 263 3.66 -7.04 39.30
N ARG A 264 4.12 -7.38 40.51
CA ARG A 264 3.42 -8.25 41.46
C ARG A 264 1.99 -7.75 41.74
N SER A 265 1.80 -6.43 41.76
CA SER A 265 0.49 -5.79 41.95
C SER A 265 -0.42 -5.88 40.73
N ALA A 266 0.14 -6.18 39.56
CA ALA A 266 -0.54 -6.13 38.27
C ALA A 266 -1.20 -7.44 37.83
N LYS A 267 -0.72 -8.61 38.29
CA LYS A 267 -1.31 -9.95 38.04
C LYS A 267 -1.82 -10.17 36.60
N SER A 268 -1.09 -9.73 35.58
CA SER A 268 -1.46 -9.84 34.16
C SER A 268 -0.70 -10.99 33.50
N LEU A 269 -1.40 -11.88 32.78
CA LEU A 269 -0.77 -13.00 32.06
C LEU A 269 -0.36 -12.68 30.62
N LEU A 270 -0.83 -11.55 30.06
CA LEU A 270 -0.63 -11.18 28.65
C LEU A 270 -0.01 -9.77 28.53
N ARG A 271 0.75 -9.53 27.46
CA ARG A 271 1.39 -8.24 27.11
C ARG A 271 0.39 -7.07 26.95
N GLY A 272 -0.86 -7.38 26.60
CA GLY A 272 -1.99 -6.44 26.55
C GLY A 272 -2.07 -5.56 25.29
N ASP A 273 -3.18 -4.83 25.15
CA ASP A 273 -3.50 -4.07 23.93
C ASP A 273 -2.50 -2.96 23.60
N LEU A 274 -1.82 -2.41 24.62
CA LEU A 274 -0.81 -1.38 24.45
C LEU A 274 0.43 -1.91 23.73
N ASN A 275 0.88 -3.12 24.10
CA ASN A 275 2.02 -3.74 23.44
C ASN A 275 1.72 -3.99 21.96
N ASN A 276 0.51 -4.41 21.63
CA ASN A 276 0.09 -4.59 20.24
C ASN A 276 0.15 -3.28 19.45
N ALA A 277 -0.23 -2.15 20.07
CA ALA A 277 -0.14 -0.84 19.44
C ALA A 277 1.33 -0.39 19.25
N CYS A 278 2.22 -0.68 20.20
CA CYS A 278 3.66 -0.47 20.05
C CYS A 278 4.24 -1.28 18.88
N GLU A 279 3.87 -2.55 18.76
CA GLU A 279 4.31 -3.42 17.65
C GLU A 279 3.78 -2.91 16.29
N ASP A 280 2.53 -2.44 16.25
CA ASP A 280 1.96 -1.80 15.05
C ASP A 280 2.72 -0.51 14.70
N ALA A 281 3.03 0.34 15.68
CA ALA A 281 3.80 1.57 15.46
C ALA A 281 5.25 1.30 15.02
N LEU A 282 5.92 0.29 15.60
CA LEU A 282 7.25 -0.16 15.16
C LEU A 282 7.21 -0.68 13.73
N LYS A 283 6.15 -1.39 13.35
CA LYS A 283 5.95 -1.86 11.98
C LYS A 283 5.84 -0.68 11.02
N GLU A 284 4.99 0.31 11.30
CA GLU A 284 4.84 1.51 10.46
C GLU A 284 6.17 2.23 10.25
N LEU A 285 6.97 2.41 11.32
CA LEU A 285 8.30 3.01 11.18
C LEU A 285 9.23 2.17 10.32
N ARG A 286 9.28 0.84 10.51
CA ARG A 286 10.20 -0.06 9.79
C ARG A 286 9.86 -0.15 8.32
N ASP A 287 8.58 -0.37 8.02
CA ASP A 287 8.06 -0.62 6.67
C ASP A 287 8.00 0.65 5.84
N TYR A 288 8.14 1.83 6.46
CA TYR A 288 8.20 3.08 5.73
C TYR A 288 9.44 3.15 4.83
N GLU A 289 9.16 3.29 3.54
CA GLU A 289 10.11 3.62 2.48
C GLU A 289 9.84 5.07 2.06
N ALA A 290 10.83 5.93 2.27
CA ALA A 290 10.70 7.35 2.00
C ALA A 290 10.81 7.62 0.49
N ASP A 291 9.88 8.42 -0.03
CA ASP A 291 9.95 8.89 -1.42
C ASP A 291 11.08 9.92 -1.56
N PRO A 292 12.04 9.72 -2.48
CA PRO A 292 13.13 10.66 -2.68
C PRO A 292 12.79 11.97 -3.37
N HIS A 293 11.57 12.12 -3.87
CA HIS A 293 11.16 13.31 -4.61
C HIS A 293 10.22 14.22 -3.82
N ASN A 294 9.53 13.68 -2.81
CA ASN A 294 8.46 14.41 -2.14
C ASN A 294 8.92 15.00 -0.80
N PHE A 295 8.60 16.28 -0.59
CA PHE A 295 8.75 16.93 0.71
C PHE A 295 7.66 16.43 1.66
N ILE A 296 7.95 16.45 2.96
CA ILE A 296 6.95 16.12 3.98
C ILE A 296 6.27 17.42 4.42
N LEU A 297 4.99 17.54 4.08
CA LEU A 297 4.16 18.68 4.42
C LEU A 297 3.54 18.52 5.82
N PRO A 298 3.13 19.62 6.49
CA PRO A 298 2.39 19.54 7.76
C PRO A 298 1.12 18.67 7.67
N GLU A 299 0.42 18.71 6.55
CA GLU A 299 -0.80 17.95 6.29
C GLU A 299 -0.53 16.44 6.27
N HIS A 300 0.64 16.01 5.77
CA HIS A 300 1.09 14.61 5.82
C HIS A 300 1.23 14.10 7.27
N GLN A 301 1.39 15.01 8.22
CA GLN A 301 1.54 14.74 9.65
C GLN A 301 0.23 14.91 10.43
N GLY A 302 -0.87 15.27 9.74
CA GLY A 302 -2.15 15.60 10.38
C GLY A 302 -2.15 16.96 11.09
N LEU A 303 -1.23 17.86 10.72
CA LEU A 303 -1.17 19.23 11.23
C LEU A 303 -1.76 20.17 10.19
N TYR A 304 -2.76 20.95 10.61
CA TYR A 304 -3.46 21.89 9.74
C TYR A 304 -3.37 23.31 10.32
N PRO A 305 -3.34 24.36 9.47
CA PRO A 305 -3.24 25.73 9.94
C PRO A 305 -4.50 26.16 10.69
N ASP A 306 -4.32 26.93 11.77
CA ASP A 306 -5.41 27.48 12.58
C ASP A 306 -5.88 28.83 12.02
N ASN A 307 -6.65 28.76 10.94
CA ASN A 307 -7.20 29.95 10.27
C ASN A 307 -8.61 30.32 10.78
N GLY A 308 -9.10 29.68 11.84
CA GLY A 308 -10.49 29.82 12.33
C GLY A 308 -11.52 29.00 11.54
N ASP A 309 -11.15 28.48 10.37
CA ASP A 309 -12.01 27.62 9.56
C ASP A 309 -12.01 26.16 10.08
N THR A 310 -13.16 25.49 9.92
CA THR A 310 -13.26 24.04 10.14
C THR A 310 -12.85 23.28 8.89
N ILE A 311 -12.26 22.10 9.08
CA ILE A 311 -11.80 21.23 8.00
C ILE A 311 -12.70 20.01 7.93
N ALA A 312 -13.24 19.76 6.73
CA ALA A 312 -14.15 18.64 6.47
C ALA A 312 -13.39 17.33 6.24
N VAL A 313 -13.62 16.33 7.08
CA VAL A 313 -13.08 14.97 6.95
C VAL A 313 -14.20 14.00 6.57
N ASP A 314 -14.11 13.39 5.38
CA ASP A 314 -15.11 12.45 4.86
C ASP A 314 -14.82 11.01 5.32
N PHE A 315 -15.72 10.47 6.16
CA PHE A 315 -15.69 9.08 6.60
C PHE A 315 -16.54 8.14 5.72
N GLY A 316 -16.96 8.57 4.53
CA GLY A 316 -17.71 7.75 3.58
C GLY A 316 -17.01 6.46 3.17
N HIS A 317 -15.68 6.43 3.20
CA HIS A 317 -14.88 5.23 2.95
C HIS A 317 -15.07 4.12 4.00
N LEU A 318 -15.56 4.44 5.20
CA LEU A 318 -15.93 3.43 6.21
C LEU A 318 -17.16 2.61 5.78
N GLY A 319 -17.93 3.11 4.81
CA GLY A 319 -19.05 2.44 4.18
C GLY A 319 -20.11 2.01 5.20
N HIS A 320 -20.42 0.70 5.22
CA HIS A 320 -21.35 0.11 6.18
C HIS A 320 -20.64 -0.70 7.29
N ASP A 321 -19.35 -0.47 7.54
CA ASP A 321 -18.63 -1.15 8.62
C ASP A 321 -19.03 -0.56 9.98
N GLU A 322 -20.12 -1.09 10.54
CA GLU A 322 -20.71 -0.67 11.82
C GLU A 322 -19.65 -0.55 12.92
N LYS A 323 -18.72 -1.52 13.01
CA LYS A 323 -17.70 -1.51 14.06
C LYS A 323 -16.75 -0.32 13.91
N LYS A 324 -16.31 -0.02 12.68
CA LYS A 324 -15.43 1.13 12.41
C LYS A 324 -16.14 2.46 12.62
N ILE A 325 -17.38 2.58 12.18
CA ILE A 325 -18.20 3.79 12.40
C ILE A 325 -18.37 4.04 13.89
N LYS A 326 -18.77 3.01 14.65
CA LYS A 326 -18.90 3.09 16.11
C LYS A 326 -17.60 3.52 16.77
N SER A 327 -16.48 2.86 16.44
CA SER A 327 -15.16 3.20 16.97
C SER A 327 -14.74 4.64 16.65
N THR A 328 -15.07 5.12 15.45
CA THR A 328 -14.75 6.49 14.99
C THR A 328 -15.58 7.52 15.74
N LEU A 329 -16.90 7.35 15.82
CA LEU A 329 -17.79 8.26 16.56
C LEU A 329 -17.44 8.29 18.06
N GLN A 330 -17.11 7.13 18.65
CA GLN A 330 -16.62 7.05 20.04
C GLN A 330 -15.37 7.88 20.28
N ALA A 331 -14.43 7.84 19.33
CA ALA A 331 -13.19 8.60 19.41
C ALA A 331 -13.43 10.10 19.19
N ILE A 332 -14.29 10.49 18.24
CA ILE A 332 -14.68 11.90 18.04
C ILE A 332 -15.31 12.47 19.32
N LEU A 333 -16.23 11.73 19.97
CA LEU A 333 -16.80 12.13 21.25
C LEU A 333 -15.78 12.20 22.39
N ALA A 334 -14.77 11.33 22.36
CA ALA A 334 -13.68 11.38 23.34
C ALA A 334 -12.80 12.63 23.15
N ILE A 335 -12.51 13.00 21.90
CA ILE A 335 -11.79 14.24 21.54
C ILE A 335 -12.60 15.47 21.98
N ASP A 336 -13.92 15.43 21.78
CA ASP A 336 -14.85 16.47 22.20
C ASP A 336 -15.01 16.57 23.73
N ARG A 337 -14.61 15.54 24.48
CA ARG A 337 -14.80 15.38 25.94
C ARG A 337 -16.26 15.22 26.38
N THR A 338 -17.17 14.93 25.46
CA THR A 338 -18.60 14.64 25.71
C THR A 338 -18.91 13.14 25.74
N GLY A 339 -17.93 12.29 25.39
CA GLY A 339 -18.00 10.84 25.54
C GLY A 339 -17.91 10.36 26.99
N ILE A 340 -17.86 9.02 27.17
CA ILE A 340 -17.59 8.41 28.48
C ILE A 340 -16.28 8.97 29.02
N LYS A 341 -16.37 9.71 30.13
CA LYS A 341 -15.19 10.12 30.89
C LYS A 341 -14.55 8.85 31.43
N LEU A 342 -13.32 8.57 31.02
CA LEU A 342 -12.55 7.44 31.53
C LEU A 342 -12.01 7.69 32.94
N ASP A 343 -12.63 8.63 33.68
CA ASP A 343 -12.26 9.02 35.02
C ASP A 343 -13.18 8.37 36.06
N PHE A 344 -12.58 7.88 37.13
CA PHE A 344 -13.17 6.86 37.99
C PHE A 344 -14.11 7.41 39.07
N THR A 345 -14.27 8.73 39.14
CA THR A 345 -14.93 9.44 40.24
C THR A 345 -16.36 9.89 39.93
N SER A 346 -16.80 9.80 38.67
CA SER A 346 -18.17 10.17 38.29
C SER A 346 -19.17 9.12 38.78
N TYR A 347 -20.06 9.48 39.68
CA TYR A 347 -20.98 8.57 40.36
C TYR A 347 -21.99 7.88 39.42
N ASP A 348 -22.35 8.50 38.29
CA ASP A 348 -23.44 8.02 37.41
C ASP A 348 -23.00 7.07 36.27
N GLN A 349 -21.70 6.95 35.99
CA GLN A 349 -21.18 6.10 34.90
C GLN A 349 -19.99 5.28 35.37
N ARG A 350 -20.19 4.45 36.42
CA ARG A 350 -19.10 3.63 36.98
C ARG A 350 -18.71 2.51 36.01
N LEU A 351 -17.72 2.81 35.17
CA LEU A 351 -16.97 1.79 34.44
C LEU A 351 -16.36 0.80 35.43
N ARG A 352 -16.63 -0.49 35.22
CA ARG A 352 -16.07 -1.55 36.04
C ARG A 352 -14.57 -1.61 35.80
N GLN A 353 -13.79 -1.27 36.82
CA GLN A 353 -12.35 -1.50 36.81
C GLN A 353 -12.07 -2.99 36.96
N THR A 354 -11.25 -3.53 36.07
CA THR A 354 -10.87 -4.93 36.14
C THR A 354 -9.38 -5.03 36.39
N ARG A 355 -9.01 -5.65 37.52
CA ARG A 355 -7.61 -5.94 37.89
C ARG A 355 -6.96 -6.96 36.95
N PHE A 356 -7.78 -7.69 36.21
CA PHE A 356 -7.35 -8.87 35.46
C PHE A 356 -7.44 -8.66 33.95
N THR A 357 -6.49 -9.27 33.23
CA THR A 357 -6.55 -9.47 31.78
C THR A 357 -7.83 -10.19 31.35
N LYS A 358 -8.21 -10.08 30.06
CA LYS A 358 -9.42 -10.64 29.41
C LYS A 358 -9.96 -11.98 29.96
N TRP A 359 -9.10 -12.84 30.51
CA TRP A 359 -9.40 -14.14 31.12
C TRP A 359 -10.38 -14.11 32.30
N GLN A 360 -10.19 -13.29 33.33
CA GLN A 360 -11.00 -13.39 34.58
C GLN A 360 -12.26 -12.52 34.57
N THR A 361 -12.34 -11.52 33.69
CA THR A 361 -13.61 -10.83 33.40
C THR A 361 -14.59 -11.77 32.70
N ASN A 362 -14.07 -12.68 31.88
CA ASN A 362 -14.74 -13.88 31.43
C ASN A 362 -14.53 -15.03 32.46
N GLY A 363 -14.55 -14.77 33.76
CA GLY A 363 -14.21 -15.77 34.79
C GLY A 363 -15.19 -15.88 35.94
N SER A 364 -16.23 -15.04 36.04
CA SER A 364 -17.41 -15.49 36.77
C SER A 364 -17.99 -16.60 35.92
N ALA A 365 -17.98 -17.84 36.42
CA ALA A 365 -18.37 -19.02 35.64
C ALA A 365 -19.69 -18.76 34.88
N GLY A 366 -20.64 -18.07 35.52
CA GLY A 366 -21.88 -17.63 34.88
C GLY A 366 -21.73 -16.70 33.65
N PHE A 367 -20.87 -15.68 33.67
CA PHE A 367 -20.71 -14.77 32.52
C PHE A 367 -19.91 -15.43 31.38
N THR A 368 -18.89 -16.23 31.70
CA THR A 368 -18.12 -17.01 30.73
C THR A 368 -18.99 -18.03 30.03
N ILE A 369 -19.76 -18.80 30.80
CA ILE A 369 -20.66 -19.82 30.27
C ILE A 369 -21.76 -19.15 29.46
N LYS A 370 -22.37 -18.05 29.94
CA LYS A 370 -23.37 -17.31 29.14
C LYS A 370 -22.79 -16.76 27.84
N ARG A 371 -21.55 -16.27 27.85
CA ARG A 371 -20.90 -15.73 26.65
C ARG A 371 -20.40 -16.82 25.70
N MET A 372 -19.88 -17.93 26.22
CA MET A 372 -19.53 -19.11 25.44
C MET A 372 -20.79 -19.73 24.86
N ALA A 373 -21.84 -19.91 25.64
CA ALA A 373 -23.13 -20.40 25.19
C ALA A 373 -23.71 -19.46 24.13
N ALA A 374 -23.83 -18.16 24.38
CA ALA A 374 -24.27 -17.20 23.37
C ALA A 374 -23.34 -17.16 22.15
N GLY A 375 -22.02 -17.31 22.33
CA GLY A 375 -21.04 -17.36 21.25
C GLY A 375 -21.18 -18.62 20.40
N ILE A 376 -21.37 -19.78 21.03
CA ILE A 376 -21.60 -21.08 20.39
C ILE A 376 -22.97 -21.08 19.73
N THR A 377 -24.02 -20.61 20.40
CA THR A 377 -25.37 -20.48 19.83
C THR A 377 -25.38 -19.49 18.67
N ASN A 378 -24.71 -18.34 18.77
CA ASN A 378 -24.58 -17.39 17.66
C ASN A 378 -23.70 -17.94 16.53
N LEU A 379 -22.69 -18.75 16.84
CA LEU A 379 -21.88 -19.46 15.84
C LEU A 379 -22.72 -20.53 15.14
N ILE A 380 -23.45 -21.36 15.87
CA ILE A 380 -24.33 -22.41 15.34
C ILE A 380 -25.45 -21.76 14.54
N THR A 381 -26.14 -20.75 15.07
CA THR A 381 -27.20 -20.03 14.37
C THR A 381 -26.63 -19.33 13.13
N GLY A 382 -25.50 -18.63 13.27
CA GLY A 382 -24.83 -17.95 12.17
C GLY A 382 -24.23 -18.89 11.12
N THR A 383 -23.88 -20.12 11.48
CA THR A 383 -23.31 -21.12 10.56
C THR A 383 -24.43 -21.94 9.93
N VAL A 384 -25.35 -22.48 10.72
CA VAL A 384 -26.47 -23.32 10.27
C VAL A 384 -27.49 -22.47 9.52
N PHE A 385 -28.09 -21.43 10.13
CA PHE A 385 -29.04 -20.57 9.41
C PHE A 385 -28.34 -19.69 8.38
N GLY A 386 -27.13 -19.21 8.69
CA GLY A 386 -26.35 -18.43 7.73
C GLY A 386 -26.05 -19.22 6.45
N LEU A 387 -25.50 -20.42 6.55
CA LEU A 387 -25.12 -21.20 5.37
C LEU A 387 -26.27 -21.99 4.75
N ALA A 388 -27.23 -22.49 5.54
CA ALA A 388 -28.30 -23.33 5.01
C ALA A 388 -29.49 -22.51 4.46
N VAL A 389 -29.73 -21.30 4.99
CA VAL A 389 -30.91 -20.50 4.63
C VAL A 389 -30.50 -19.17 4.00
N ASP A 390 -29.74 -18.35 4.72
CA ASP A 390 -29.39 -17.00 4.29
C ASP A 390 -28.47 -16.99 3.05
N LEU A 391 -27.58 -17.99 2.89
CA LEU A 391 -26.69 -18.12 1.74
C LEU A 391 -27.45 -18.49 0.45
N PRO A 392 -28.27 -19.55 0.38
CA PRO A 392 -29.07 -19.83 -0.80
C PRO A 392 -30.01 -18.68 -1.17
N LEU A 393 -30.64 -18.06 -0.16
CA LEU A 393 -31.58 -16.95 -0.37
C LEU A 393 -30.87 -15.69 -0.89
N GLY A 394 -29.75 -15.33 -0.26
CA GLY A 394 -28.89 -14.22 -0.70
C GLY A 394 -28.32 -14.46 -2.09
N PHE A 395 -27.93 -15.71 -2.40
CA PHE A 395 -27.45 -16.13 -3.71
C PHE A 395 -28.51 -15.96 -4.79
N LEU A 396 -29.68 -16.57 -4.61
CA LEU A 396 -30.75 -16.52 -5.59
C LEU A 396 -31.21 -15.08 -5.83
N VAL A 397 -31.40 -14.29 -4.78
CA VAL A 397 -31.88 -12.92 -4.95
C VAL A 397 -30.83 -12.03 -5.60
N SER A 398 -29.56 -12.18 -5.26
CA SER A 398 -28.51 -11.43 -5.94
C SER A 398 -28.30 -11.88 -7.39
N LEU A 399 -28.36 -13.18 -7.67
CA LEU A 399 -28.27 -13.71 -9.03
C LEU A 399 -29.41 -13.19 -9.90
N LEU A 400 -30.66 -13.25 -9.41
CA LEU A 400 -31.85 -12.80 -10.13
C LEU A 400 -31.93 -11.28 -10.26
N THR A 401 -31.34 -10.52 -9.33
CA THR A 401 -31.38 -9.05 -9.33
C THR A 401 -30.09 -8.40 -9.85
N LEU A 402 -29.12 -9.20 -10.29
CA LEU A 402 -27.77 -8.75 -10.67
C LEU A 402 -27.12 -7.92 -9.55
N GLY A 403 -27.25 -8.38 -8.30
CA GLY A 403 -26.66 -7.75 -7.12
C GLY A 403 -27.33 -6.45 -6.65
N LYS A 404 -28.44 -6.03 -7.27
CA LYS A 404 -29.08 -4.74 -6.94
C LYS A 404 -29.88 -4.77 -5.64
N TYR A 405 -30.42 -5.92 -5.25
CA TYR A 405 -31.23 -6.04 -4.04
C TYR A 405 -30.48 -6.75 -2.92
N LYS A 406 -30.43 -6.12 -1.74
CA LYS A 406 -29.85 -6.70 -0.53
C LYS A 406 -30.97 -7.12 0.43
N LEU A 407 -31.14 -8.41 0.62
CA LEU A 407 -31.99 -8.95 1.68
C LEU A 407 -31.33 -8.74 3.05
N PRO A 408 -32.08 -8.29 4.07
CA PRO A 408 -31.64 -8.37 5.46
C PRO A 408 -31.52 -9.84 5.87
N SER A 409 -30.65 -10.12 6.82
CA SER A 409 -30.43 -11.50 7.27
C SER A 409 -31.45 -11.95 8.30
N LEU A 410 -31.96 -13.17 8.12
CA LEU A 410 -32.80 -13.83 9.12
C LEU A 410 -31.97 -14.28 10.32
N ALA A 411 -30.75 -14.78 10.10
CA ALA A 411 -29.86 -15.18 11.20
C ALA A 411 -29.49 -14.01 12.13
N SER A 412 -29.44 -12.77 11.61
CA SER A 412 -29.19 -11.58 12.43
C SER A 412 -30.33 -11.22 13.38
N GLN A 413 -31.57 -11.58 13.04
CA GLN A 413 -32.72 -11.40 13.93
C GLN A 413 -32.70 -12.42 15.09
N LEU A 414 -32.05 -13.56 14.88
CA LEU A 414 -31.91 -14.65 15.84
C LEU A 414 -30.66 -14.53 16.73
N THR A 415 -29.77 -13.57 16.46
CA THR A 415 -28.55 -13.39 17.27
C THR A 415 -28.89 -12.98 18.71
N ILE A 416 -28.45 -13.77 19.67
CA ILE A 416 -28.61 -13.46 21.10
C ILE A 416 -27.62 -12.36 21.46
N LYS A 417 -28.16 -11.18 21.80
CA LYS A 417 -27.38 -10.08 22.37
C LYS A 417 -27.22 -10.31 23.87
N VAL A 418 -25.98 -10.48 24.31
CA VAL A 418 -25.65 -10.54 25.74
C VAL A 418 -25.56 -9.11 26.25
N ASP A 419 -26.44 -8.72 27.17
CA ASP A 419 -26.29 -7.46 27.90
C ASP A 419 -24.96 -7.47 28.67
N THR A 420 -24.12 -6.49 28.37
CA THR A 420 -22.79 -6.36 28.96
C THR A 420 -22.79 -5.46 30.19
N GLY A 421 -23.91 -4.79 30.51
CA GLY A 421 -24.00 -3.77 31.55
C GLY A 421 -23.10 -2.57 31.25
N ALA A 422 -22.84 -2.29 29.97
CA ALA A 422 -22.07 -1.12 29.57
C ALA A 422 -22.88 0.16 29.82
N PRO A 423 -22.25 1.25 30.29
CA PRO A 423 -22.95 2.50 30.49
C PRO A 423 -23.49 3.00 29.15
N GLU A 424 -24.79 3.26 29.09
CA GLU A 424 -25.39 3.93 27.94
C GLU A 424 -25.01 5.41 28.00
N ASN A 425 -24.29 5.88 26.97
CA ASN A 425 -24.09 7.31 26.76
C ASN A 425 -25.21 7.78 25.82
N GLU A 426 -26.08 8.67 26.28
CA GLU A 426 -27.24 9.13 25.50
C GLU A 426 -26.83 9.76 24.17
N LYS A 427 -25.79 10.61 24.17
CA LYS A 427 -25.27 11.21 22.94
C LYS A 427 -24.80 10.15 21.94
N ILE A 428 -24.13 9.10 22.40
CA ILE A 428 -23.70 8.04 21.47
C ILE A 428 -24.85 7.18 20.97
N LYS A 429 -25.85 6.95 21.83
CA LYS A 429 -27.07 6.25 21.45
C LYS A 429 -27.82 7.05 20.39
N ASP A 430 -27.93 8.36 20.56
CA ASP A 430 -28.51 9.27 19.58
C ASP A 430 -27.71 9.26 18.27
N LEU A 431 -26.40 9.44 18.31
CA LEU A 431 -25.52 9.32 17.12
C LEU A 431 -25.65 7.96 16.41
N TYR A 432 -25.87 6.87 17.15
CA TYR A 432 -26.11 5.54 16.57
C TYR A 432 -27.51 5.37 16.02
N GLN A 433 -28.53 6.02 16.60
CA GLN A 433 -29.89 6.02 16.05
C GLN A 433 -29.96 6.70 14.68
N HIS A 434 -29.06 7.64 14.42
CA HIS A 434 -28.87 8.20 13.08
C HIS A 434 -28.42 7.14 12.06
N TRP A 435 -27.84 6.03 12.50
CA TRP A 435 -27.42 4.93 11.65
C TRP A 435 -28.38 3.75 11.74
N SER A 436 -29.15 3.52 10.68
CA SER A 436 -29.84 2.24 10.50
C SER A 436 -28.84 1.18 10.04
N PHE A 437 -28.15 0.53 10.98
CA PHE A 437 -27.32 -0.62 10.65
C PHE A 437 -28.24 -1.79 10.26
N THR A 438 -28.38 -2.04 8.96
CA THR A 438 -28.96 -3.28 8.48
C THR A 438 -28.00 -4.41 8.81
N GLN A 439 -28.36 -5.23 9.80
CA GLN A 439 -27.56 -6.38 10.14
C GLN A 439 -27.71 -7.42 9.02
N TYR A 440 -26.59 -7.82 8.45
CA TYR A 440 -26.50 -8.91 7.50
C TYR A 440 -25.71 -10.04 8.16
N SER A 441 -26.10 -11.29 7.94
CA SER A 441 -25.31 -12.44 8.33
C SER A 441 -24.22 -12.65 7.30
N ALA A 442 -23.17 -13.32 7.76
CA ALA A 442 -22.13 -13.82 6.88
C ALA A 442 -22.75 -14.62 5.72
N GLY A 443 -23.73 -15.49 5.98
CA GLY A 443 -24.48 -16.23 4.97
C GLY A 443 -25.13 -15.36 3.90
N THR A 444 -25.88 -14.34 4.30
CA THR A 444 -26.60 -13.45 3.37
C THR A 444 -25.63 -12.65 2.51
N ILE A 445 -24.56 -12.12 3.13
CA ILE A 445 -23.49 -11.41 2.42
C ILE A 445 -22.78 -12.36 1.46
N LEU A 446 -22.49 -13.60 1.90
CA LEU A 446 -21.82 -14.62 1.09
C LEU A 446 -22.65 -14.96 -0.14
N GLY A 447 -23.92 -15.31 0.09
CA GLY A 447 -24.88 -15.60 -0.97
C GLY A 447 -24.97 -14.44 -1.94
N GLN A 448 -25.18 -13.21 -1.44
CA GLN A 448 -25.29 -12.03 -2.30
C GLN A 448 -24.04 -11.78 -3.14
N LYS A 449 -22.85 -11.93 -2.56
CA LYS A 449 -21.60 -11.73 -3.29
C LYS A 449 -21.32 -12.84 -4.29
N ILE A 450 -21.61 -14.10 -3.95
CA ILE A 450 -21.50 -15.22 -4.89
C ILE A 450 -22.48 -15.02 -6.05
N GLY A 451 -23.74 -14.65 -5.77
CA GLY A 451 -24.75 -14.40 -6.80
C GLY A 451 -24.38 -13.23 -7.71
N ALA A 452 -23.88 -12.13 -7.14
CA ALA A 452 -23.41 -10.97 -7.89
C ALA A 452 -22.14 -11.30 -8.68
N PHE A 453 -21.21 -12.05 -8.11
CA PHE A 453 -20.00 -12.47 -8.81
C PHE A 453 -20.31 -13.39 -9.97
N ILE A 454 -21.16 -14.40 -9.79
CA ILE A 454 -21.57 -15.30 -10.87
C ILE A 454 -22.30 -14.49 -11.94
N GLY A 455 -23.28 -13.65 -11.56
CA GLY A 455 -23.99 -12.79 -12.50
C GLY A 455 -23.07 -11.84 -13.27
N ASN A 456 -22.17 -11.15 -12.58
CA ASN A 456 -21.20 -10.22 -13.18
C ASN A 456 -20.15 -10.96 -14.01
N THR A 457 -19.64 -12.11 -13.58
CA THR A 457 -18.65 -12.90 -14.33
C THR A 457 -19.27 -13.47 -15.59
N PHE A 458 -20.51 -13.96 -15.55
CA PHE A 458 -21.22 -14.35 -16.77
C PHE A 458 -21.42 -13.16 -17.70
N PHE A 459 -21.76 -11.99 -17.16
CA PHE A 459 -21.92 -10.77 -17.96
C PHE A 459 -20.60 -10.25 -18.53
N ASP A 460 -19.51 -10.30 -17.77
CA ASP A 460 -18.16 -9.88 -18.14
C ASP A 460 -17.53 -10.86 -19.12
N MET A 461 -17.78 -12.16 -18.96
CA MET A 461 -17.36 -13.18 -19.93
C MET A 461 -18.14 -13.01 -21.24
N PHE A 462 -19.44 -12.73 -21.17
CA PHE A 462 -20.26 -12.47 -22.35
C PHE A 462 -19.88 -11.16 -23.05
N THR A 463 -19.69 -10.08 -22.30
CA THR A 463 -19.24 -8.78 -22.84
C THR A 463 -17.79 -8.84 -23.31
N GLY A 464 -16.93 -9.58 -22.61
CA GLY A 464 -15.54 -9.85 -22.99
C GLY A 464 -15.43 -10.69 -24.25
N LEU A 465 -16.22 -11.77 -24.40
CA LEU A 465 -16.36 -12.53 -25.65
C LEU A 465 -16.92 -11.64 -26.75
N ARG A 466 -17.96 -10.85 -26.48
CA ARG A 466 -18.54 -9.92 -27.45
C ARG A 466 -17.53 -8.86 -27.88
N MET A 467 -16.80 -8.24 -26.96
CA MET A 467 -15.77 -7.23 -27.21
C MET A 467 -14.54 -7.84 -27.88
N SER A 468 -14.14 -9.05 -27.49
CA SER A 468 -13.06 -9.79 -28.14
C SER A 468 -13.45 -10.17 -29.56
N VAL A 469 -14.68 -10.63 -29.81
CA VAL A 469 -15.23 -10.87 -31.16
C VAL A 469 -15.37 -9.56 -31.95
N GLN A 470 -15.76 -8.45 -31.30
CA GLN A 470 -15.83 -7.12 -31.91
C GLN A 470 -14.46 -6.47 -32.14
N ASN A 471 -13.42 -6.86 -31.41
CA ASN A 471 -12.03 -6.41 -31.61
C ASN A 471 -11.24 -7.38 -32.51
N LEU A 472 -11.64 -8.65 -32.59
CA LEU A 472 -11.25 -9.62 -33.62
C LEU A 472 -11.84 -9.25 -34.99
N LYS A 473 -12.88 -8.40 -35.04
CA LYS A 473 -13.17 -7.64 -36.25
C LYS A 473 -11.99 -6.71 -36.55
N TRP A 474 -11.03 -7.24 -37.30
CA TRP A 474 -10.18 -6.61 -38.31
C TRP A 474 -9.39 -5.34 -37.93
N LYS A 475 -9.39 -4.81 -36.69
CA LYS A 475 -8.63 -3.60 -36.34
C LYS A 475 -7.12 -3.72 -36.57
N GLY A 476 -6.52 -4.87 -36.26
CA GLY A 476 -5.10 -5.12 -36.54
C GLY A 476 -4.81 -5.25 -38.05
N LEU A 477 -5.79 -5.66 -38.83
CA LEU A 477 -5.72 -5.77 -40.30
C LEU A 477 -5.96 -4.40 -40.95
N ASP A 478 -6.87 -3.59 -40.43
CA ASP A 478 -7.07 -2.20 -40.84
C ASP A 478 -5.84 -1.34 -40.52
N GLU A 479 -5.22 -1.53 -39.34
CA GLU A 479 -3.96 -0.87 -38.99
C GLU A 479 -2.82 -1.30 -39.92
N PHE A 480 -2.68 -2.60 -40.19
CA PHE A 480 -1.70 -3.13 -41.15
C PHE A 480 -1.96 -2.67 -42.59
N VAL A 481 -3.22 -2.63 -43.04
CA VAL A 481 -3.62 -2.15 -44.37
C VAL A 481 -3.40 -0.64 -44.48
N THR A 482 -3.65 0.12 -43.42
CA THR A 482 -3.36 1.57 -43.38
C THR A 482 -1.85 1.82 -43.39
N ASP A 483 -1.05 0.98 -42.72
CA ASP A 483 0.43 1.03 -42.77
C ASP A 483 0.95 0.77 -44.18
N PHE A 484 0.31 -0.19 -44.86
CA PHE A 484 0.66 -0.57 -46.23
C PHE A 484 0.23 0.51 -47.25
N GLN A 485 -0.99 1.05 -47.11
CA GLN A 485 -1.56 2.05 -48.02
C GLN A 485 -0.95 3.44 -47.88
N THR A 486 -0.55 3.84 -46.67
CA THR A 486 -0.02 5.19 -46.43
C THR A 486 1.45 5.36 -46.80
N GLY A 487 2.12 4.29 -47.24
CA GLY A 487 3.50 4.36 -47.74
C GLY A 487 4.46 5.02 -46.75
N PHE A 488 4.24 4.82 -45.45
CA PHE A 488 4.80 5.63 -44.36
C PHE A 488 6.33 5.51 -44.17
N TRP A 489 7.04 4.89 -45.11
CA TRP A 489 8.44 4.48 -44.99
C TRP A 489 9.46 5.39 -45.71
N GLY A 490 9.08 6.55 -46.27
CA GLY A 490 10.09 7.38 -46.96
C GLY A 490 9.74 8.82 -47.37
N GLY A 491 8.75 9.47 -46.74
CA GLY A 491 8.33 10.83 -47.13
C GLY A 491 8.82 11.92 -46.17
N ASP A 492 9.15 13.10 -46.70
CA ASP A 492 9.56 14.30 -45.94
C ASP A 492 8.47 14.72 -44.91
N HIS A 493 8.77 14.51 -43.62
CA HIS A 493 7.82 14.62 -42.50
C HIS A 493 7.63 16.07 -42.00
N SER A 494 8.43 17.01 -42.49
CA SER A 494 8.47 18.38 -41.98
C SER A 494 7.15 19.13 -42.17
N LYS A 495 6.58 19.12 -43.39
CA LYS A 495 5.28 19.76 -43.71
C LYS A 495 4.10 19.07 -43.02
N LYS A 496 4.16 17.75 -42.85
CA LYS A 496 3.10 16.94 -42.24
C LYS A 496 2.95 17.20 -40.73
N SER A 497 4.00 17.65 -40.06
CA SER A 497 3.99 17.90 -38.61
C SER A 497 3.02 19.01 -38.18
N GLU A 498 3.00 20.13 -38.91
CA GLU A 498 2.13 21.27 -38.63
C GLU A 498 0.66 20.94 -38.94
N ASP A 499 0.42 20.17 -39.99
CA ASP A 499 -0.91 19.64 -40.32
C ASP A 499 -1.43 18.72 -39.22
N ILE A 500 -0.60 17.80 -38.70
CA ILE A 500 -0.99 16.89 -37.60
C ILE A 500 -1.30 17.69 -36.32
N ILE A 501 -0.47 18.67 -35.95
CA ILE A 501 -0.72 19.52 -34.77
C ILE A 501 -1.99 20.34 -34.96
N SER A 502 -2.16 20.96 -36.13
CA SER A 502 -3.35 21.76 -36.46
C SER A 502 -4.62 20.91 -36.44
N GLN A 503 -4.57 19.71 -37.02
CA GLN A 503 -5.66 18.75 -36.99
C GLN A 503 -5.97 18.27 -35.57
N ALA A 504 -4.95 17.97 -34.77
CA ALA A 504 -5.13 17.58 -33.37
C ALA A 504 -5.73 18.72 -32.53
N LYS A 505 -5.27 19.96 -32.69
CA LYS A 505 -5.85 21.15 -32.04
C LYS A 505 -7.31 21.34 -32.42
N LYS A 506 -7.64 21.26 -33.72
CA LYS A 506 -9.03 21.33 -34.19
C LYS A 506 -9.87 20.21 -33.57
N GLU A 507 -9.33 19.00 -33.47
CA GLU A 507 -10.03 17.89 -32.83
C GLU A 507 -10.17 18.06 -31.32
N PHE A 508 -9.18 18.63 -30.61
CA PHE A 508 -9.31 18.94 -29.18
C PHE A 508 -10.37 20.00 -28.91
N VAL A 509 -10.42 21.06 -29.72
CA VAL A 509 -11.48 22.08 -29.63
C VAL A 509 -12.83 21.43 -29.88
N ARG A 510 -12.96 20.62 -30.94
CA ARG A 510 -14.18 19.87 -31.25
C ARG A 510 -14.57 18.91 -30.12
N LEU A 511 -13.63 18.18 -29.52
CA LEU A 511 -13.89 17.27 -28.41
C LEU A 511 -14.31 18.02 -27.15
N ARG A 512 -13.70 19.18 -26.87
CA ARG A 512 -14.10 20.08 -25.77
C ARG A 512 -15.53 20.56 -25.99
N GLU A 513 -15.86 21.06 -27.19
CA GLU A 513 -17.23 21.46 -27.56
C GLU A 513 -18.22 20.29 -27.45
N ILE A 514 -17.86 19.09 -27.92
CA ILE A 514 -18.68 17.88 -27.79
C ILE A 514 -18.88 17.51 -26.32
N ARG A 515 -17.84 17.64 -25.49
CA ARG A 515 -17.90 17.33 -24.06
C ARG A 515 -18.76 18.34 -23.32
N GLU A 516 -18.58 19.63 -23.57
CA GLU A 516 -19.38 20.72 -23.00
C GLU A 516 -20.85 20.64 -23.42
N THR A 517 -21.13 20.42 -24.72
CA THR A 517 -22.50 20.21 -25.22
C THR A 517 -23.11 18.94 -24.65
N THR A 518 -22.32 17.87 -24.46
CA THR A 518 -22.78 16.64 -23.81
C THR A 518 -23.07 16.88 -22.33
N LEU A 519 -22.20 17.58 -21.59
CA LEU A 519 -22.42 17.94 -20.19
C LEU A 519 -23.63 18.87 -20.03
N HIS A 520 -23.82 19.82 -20.93
CA HIS A 520 -25.01 20.67 -20.96
C HIS A 520 -26.27 19.84 -21.25
N THR A 521 -26.19 18.88 -22.18
CA THR A 521 -27.31 17.96 -22.46
C THR A 521 -27.60 17.04 -21.27
N ILE A 522 -26.56 16.54 -20.59
CA ILE A 522 -26.68 15.75 -19.36
C ILE A 522 -27.35 16.61 -18.28
N HIS A 523 -26.85 17.82 -18.04
CA HIS A 523 -27.39 18.73 -17.05
C HIS A 523 -28.85 19.10 -17.34
N LYS A 524 -29.17 19.45 -18.59
CA LYS A 524 -30.54 19.75 -19.02
C LYS A 524 -31.47 18.55 -18.77
N LYS A 525 -31.06 17.34 -19.17
CA LYS A 525 -31.86 16.12 -18.92
C LYS A 525 -31.99 15.77 -17.45
N GLU A 526 -30.97 16.03 -16.65
CA GLU A 526 -31.03 15.87 -15.19
C GLU A 526 -32.05 16.85 -14.59
N GLN A 527 -32.01 18.13 -15.02
CA GLN A 527 -32.96 19.15 -14.58
C GLN A 527 -34.39 18.86 -15.06
N GLU A 528 -34.58 18.35 -16.28
CA GLU A 528 -35.90 17.88 -16.77
C GLU A 528 -36.46 16.81 -15.82
N VAL A 529 -35.65 15.81 -15.42
CA VAL A 529 -36.09 14.77 -14.47
C VAL A 529 -36.36 15.32 -13.07
N ILE A 530 -35.60 16.32 -12.62
CA ILE A 530 -35.81 16.95 -11.30
C ILE A 530 -37.08 17.82 -11.31
N THR A 531 -37.33 18.56 -12.39
CA THR A 531 -38.46 19.50 -12.54
C THR A 531 -39.77 18.84 -12.95
N GLU A 532 -39.77 17.61 -13.49
CA GLU A 532 -40.97 16.83 -13.85
C GLU A 532 -41.83 16.36 -12.65
N LYS A 533 -41.55 16.80 -11.41
CA LYS A 533 -42.40 16.58 -10.21
C LYS A 533 -43.13 17.86 -9.78
N PRO A 534 -44.33 17.75 -9.15
CA PRO A 534 -45.24 18.88 -9.01
C PRO A 534 -44.63 19.99 -8.16
N ILE A 535 -44.82 21.22 -8.66
CA ILE A 535 -44.47 22.49 -8.05
C ILE A 535 -44.83 22.47 -6.56
N ASN A 536 -43.81 22.64 -5.73
CA ASN A 536 -43.77 23.66 -4.68
C ASN A 536 -42.32 23.82 -4.21
N GLU A 537 -41.75 24.98 -4.58
CA GLU A 537 -40.62 25.74 -4.00
C GLU A 537 -39.38 24.94 -3.53
N ALA A 538 -38.17 25.18 -4.06
CA ALA A 538 -37.39 26.37 -3.74
C ALA A 538 -36.17 26.57 -4.66
N SER A 539 -35.79 27.83 -4.84
CA SER A 539 -34.69 28.33 -5.66
C SER A 539 -33.38 28.54 -4.88
N MET A 540 -32.27 28.35 -5.61
CA MET A 540 -30.96 29.01 -5.54
C MET A 540 -30.14 28.93 -4.25
N ILE A 541 -28.97 28.27 -4.34
CA ILE A 541 -27.72 28.78 -3.76
C ILE A 541 -26.57 28.56 -4.75
N THR A 542 -25.85 29.66 -5.03
CA THR A 542 -24.56 29.72 -5.72
C THR A 542 -23.45 30.05 -4.71
N GLN A 543 -22.26 29.52 -4.98
CA GLN A 543 -20.94 29.84 -4.43
C GLN A 543 -20.61 29.37 -3.00
N SER A 544 -19.58 28.53 -2.88
CA SER A 544 -18.74 28.48 -1.67
C SER A 544 -17.25 28.44 -2.03
N SER A 545 -16.48 29.05 -1.15
CA SER A 545 -15.06 29.41 -1.26
C SER A 545 -14.09 28.23 -1.22
N ARG A 546 -12.87 28.53 -1.68
CA ARG A 546 -11.69 27.69 -1.79
C ARG A 546 -10.86 27.77 -0.51
N VAL A 547 -10.80 26.69 0.28
CA VAL A 547 -9.55 26.08 0.78
C VAL A 547 -9.91 24.64 1.15
N LEU A 548 -9.43 23.70 0.35
CA LEU A 548 -9.47 22.29 0.70
C LEU A 548 -8.10 21.89 1.23
N ALA A 549 -8.05 21.24 2.37
CA ALA A 549 -6.98 20.28 2.62
C ALA A 549 -7.39 18.99 1.90
N ASP A 550 -7.04 18.89 0.61
CA ASP A 550 -6.92 17.56 0.01
C ASP A 550 -5.62 16.96 0.54
N VAL A 551 -5.63 15.66 0.82
CA VAL A 551 -4.36 14.93 0.96
C VAL A 551 -3.63 15.17 -0.36
N PRO A 552 -2.44 15.79 -0.37
CA PRO A 552 -1.72 16.05 -1.60
C PRO A 552 -1.62 14.73 -2.34
N TYR A 553 -2.04 14.80 -3.60
CA TYR A 553 -2.11 13.69 -4.54
C TYR A 553 -1.07 12.64 -4.21
N HIS A 554 -1.51 11.48 -3.74
CA HIS A 554 -0.66 10.30 -3.75
C HIS A 554 -0.22 10.16 -5.20
N LEU A 555 1.07 10.37 -5.49
CA LEU A 555 1.71 9.70 -6.60
C LEU A 555 1.59 8.22 -6.27
N GLY A 556 0.44 7.69 -6.65
CA GLY A 556 0.04 6.37 -6.30
C GLY A 556 1.13 5.45 -6.78
N SER A 557 1.55 4.62 -5.85
CA SER A 557 1.88 3.24 -6.10
C SER A 557 0.77 2.47 -6.85
N GLY A 558 -0.19 3.13 -7.53
CA GLY A 558 -1.19 2.55 -8.43
C GLY A 558 -0.54 1.85 -9.63
N GLU A 559 0.72 2.16 -9.89
CA GLU A 559 1.53 1.38 -10.81
C GLU A 559 2.15 0.12 -10.15
N TRP A 560 2.27 0.05 -8.81
CA TRP A 560 2.95 -1.01 -8.05
C TRP A 560 2.12 -2.26 -7.72
N GLN A 561 0.84 -2.29 -8.08
CA GLN A 561 0.00 -3.46 -7.91
C GLN A 561 0.29 -4.52 -8.99
N ASP A 562 1.56 -4.85 -9.26
CA ASP A 562 1.89 -6.05 -10.03
C ASP A 562 1.65 -7.28 -9.13
N ILE A 563 1.29 -8.40 -9.74
CA ILE A 563 1.04 -9.68 -9.11
C ILE A 563 2.29 -10.24 -8.40
N PHE A 564 3.55 -9.92 -8.78
CA PHE A 564 4.75 -10.27 -7.97
C PHE A 564 4.84 -9.44 -6.68
N ASN A 565 4.48 -8.16 -6.70
CA ASN A 565 4.33 -7.32 -5.52
C ASN A 565 3.08 -7.72 -4.76
N ALA A 566 2.03 -8.24 -5.40
CA ALA A 566 0.85 -8.79 -4.73
C ALA A 566 1.13 -10.16 -4.10
N SER A 567 2.00 -10.98 -4.71
CA SER A 567 2.52 -12.25 -4.19
C SER A 567 3.58 -12.03 -3.14
N CYS A 568 4.53 -11.11 -3.32
CA CYS A 568 5.41 -10.63 -2.26
C CYS A 568 4.61 -9.95 -1.17
N SER A 569 3.53 -9.23 -1.46
CA SER A 569 2.61 -8.70 -0.45
C SER A 569 1.76 -9.81 0.16
N GLY A 570 1.50 -10.90 -0.55
CA GLY A 570 0.78 -12.08 -0.08
C GLY A 570 1.65 -12.94 0.83
N ILE A 571 2.89 -13.22 0.43
CA ILE A 571 3.95 -13.86 1.22
C ILE A 571 4.34 -12.93 2.37
N LYS A 572 4.49 -11.62 2.16
CA LYS A 572 4.69 -10.64 3.24
C LYS A 572 3.46 -10.60 4.14
N ALA A 573 2.24 -10.69 3.63
CA ALA A 573 1.03 -10.71 4.45
C ALA A 573 0.92 -12.02 5.25
N VAL A 574 1.26 -13.16 4.64
CA VAL A 574 1.31 -14.46 5.30
C VAL A 574 2.43 -14.47 6.34
N ASN A 575 3.61 -13.98 5.99
CA ASN A 575 4.75 -13.82 6.88
C ASN A 575 4.43 -12.86 8.01
N ASP A 576 3.86 -11.69 7.74
CA ASP A 576 3.39 -10.73 8.73
C ASP A 576 2.28 -11.35 9.59
N THR A 577 1.41 -12.19 9.02
CA THR A 577 0.41 -12.94 9.79
C THR A 577 1.08 -13.91 10.76
N PHE A 578 2.05 -14.69 10.30
CA PHE A 578 2.79 -15.61 11.17
C PHE A 578 3.66 -14.87 12.19
N VAL A 579 4.54 -14.03 11.71
CA VAL A 579 5.57 -13.34 12.47
C VAL A 579 4.98 -12.24 13.35
N HIS A 580 4.17 -11.35 12.77
CA HIS A 580 3.63 -10.20 13.49
C HIS A 580 2.37 -10.55 14.27
N HIS A 581 1.38 -11.18 13.62
CA HIS A 581 0.09 -11.43 14.27
C HIS A 581 0.13 -12.63 15.22
N ILE A 582 0.77 -13.74 14.84
CA ILE A 582 0.82 -14.95 15.68
C ILE A 582 1.96 -14.83 16.71
N HIS A 583 3.21 -14.60 16.30
CA HIS A 583 4.33 -14.64 17.23
C HIS A 583 4.58 -13.34 18.01
N ALA A 584 4.58 -12.17 17.36
CA ALA A 584 4.91 -10.90 18.03
C ALA A 584 3.77 -10.37 18.91
N LYS A 585 2.53 -10.32 18.39
CA LYS A 585 1.35 -9.85 19.14
C LYS A 585 0.86 -10.87 20.18
N HIS A 586 0.94 -12.16 19.84
CA HIS A 586 0.38 -13.24 20.66
C HIS A 586 1.38 -14.36 20.92
N PRO A 587 2.50 -14.09 21.63
CA PRO A 587 3.60 -15.05 21.80
C PRO A 587 3.15 -16.41 22.33
N PHE A 588 2.12 -16.46 23.18
CA PHE A 588 1.53 -17.72 23.65
C PHE A 588 0.76 -18.48 22.56
N THR A 589 0.00 -17.79 21.71
CA THR A 589 -0.61 -18.37 20.50
C THR A 589 0.46 -18.86 19.53
N GLY A 590 1.57 -18.11 19.37
CA GLY A 590 2.73 -18.55 18.60
C GLY A 590 3.43 -19.78 19.18
N LEU A 591 3.49 -19.90 20.51
CA LEU A 591 3.98 -21.10 21.19
C LEU A 591 3.05 -22.28 20.92
N ILE A 592 1.73 -22.11 21.07
CA ILE A 592 0.75 -23.15 20.73
C ILE A 592 0.89 -23.56 19.27
N PHE A 593 1.00 -22.60 18.35
CA PHE A 593 1.22 -22.86 16.94
C PHE A 593 2.47 -23.73 16.73
N THR A 594 3.60 -23.34 17.32
CA THR A 594 4.88 -24.06 17.17
C THR A 594 4.83 -25.45 17.81
N ALA A 595 4.23 -25.55 19.00
CA ALA A 595 4.10 -26.81 19.72
C ALA A 595 3.17 -27.78 18.98
N SER A 596 2.03 -27.31 18.48
CA SER A 596 1.12 -28.11 17.65
C SER A 596 1.73 -28.46 16.28
N TYR A 597 2.56 -27.58 15.71
CA TYR A 597 3.31 -27.88 14.48
C TYR A 597 4.31 -29.02 14.72
N ALA A 598 5.13 -28.88 15.77
CA ALA A 598 6.11 -29.89 16.15
C ALA A 598 5.44 -31.21 16.55
N ALA A 599 4.37 -31.18 17.34
CA ALA A 599 3.63 -32.38 17.75
C ALA A 599 3.00 -33.10 16.54
N GLY A 600 2.31 -32.37 15.66
CA GLY A 600 1.70 -32.95 14.46
C GLY A 600 2.73 -33.48 13.45
N GLY A 601 3.88 -32.82 13.31
CA GLY A 601 4.98 -33.27 12.45
C GLY A 601 5.74 -34.47 13.02
N LEU A 602 6.09 -34.43 14.32
CA LEU A 602 6.77 -35.54 15.01
C LEU A 602 5.88 -36.77 15.14
N ALA A 603 4.56 -36.61 15.27
CA ALA A 603 3.61 -37.75 15.24
C ALA A 603 3.65 -38.51 13.91
N VAL A 604 4.04 -37.85 12.81
CA VAL A 604 4.23 -38.48 11.50
C VAL A 604 5.66 -38.99 11.33
N LEU A 605 6.68 -38.19 11.62
CA LEU A 605 8.09 -38.56 11.38
C LEU A 605 8.65 -39.57 12.37
N ALA A 606 8.29 -39.43 13.64
CA ALA A 606 8.89 -40.15 14.74
C ALA A 606 7.86 -40.35 15.89
N PRO A 607 6.78 -41.13 15.67
CA PRO A 607 5.71 -41.31 16.64
C PRO A 607 6.21 -41.80 18.01
N GLY A 608 7.34 -42.54 18.06
CA GLY A 608 7.98 -42.96 19.30
C GLY A 608 8.45 -41.79 20.18
N LEU A 609 8.92 -40.68 19.60
CA LEU A 609 9.36 -39.49 20.34
C LEU A 609 8.19 -38.71 20.96
N VAL A 610 6.96 -38.93 20.47
CA VAL A 610 5.73 -38.30 20.98
C VAL A 610 4.76 -39.33 21.56
N SER A 611 5.26 -40.49 21.99
CA SER A 611 4.47 -41.58 22.59
C SER A 611 3.73 -41.19 23.88
N PHE A 612 4.11 -40.07 24.50
CA PHE A 612 3.38 -39.46 25.62
C PHE A 612 2.04 -38.82 25.19
N LEU A 613 1.80 -38.62 23.89
CA LEU A 613 0.52 -38.16 23.36
C LEU A 613 -0.45 -39.34 23.17
N PRO A 614 -1.78 -39.11 23.25
CA PRO A 614 -2.76 -40.17 23.03
C PRO A 614 -2.60 -40.83 21.66
N HIS A 615 -2.75 -42.16 21.59
CA HIS A 615 -2.65 -42.90 20.33
C HIS A 615 -3.67 -42.41 19.28
N SER A 616 -4.85 -41.97 19.71
CA SER A 616 -5.86 -41.36 18.84
C SER A 616 -5.38 -40.05 18.19
N TYR A 617 -4.57 -39.26 18.89
CA TYR A 617 -3.98 -38.03 18.35
C TYR A 617 -2.88 -38.34 17.32
N ILE A 618 -2.03 -39.34 17.60
CA ILE A 618 -0.99 -39.80 16.67
C ILE A 618 -1.65 -40.34 15.39
N ALA A 619 -2.66 -41.19 15.52
CA ALA A 619 -3.42 -41.74 14.40
C ALA A 619 -4.14 -40.62 13.61
N PHE A 620 -4.75 -39.65 14.29
CA PHE A 620 -5.34 -38.48 13.64
C PHE A 620 -4.29 -37.68 12.85
N SER A 621 -3.11 -37.43 13.44
CA SER A 621 -2.03 -36.67 12.79
C SER A 621 -1.50 -37.38 11.54
N GLN A 622 -1.33 -38.69 11.62
CA GLN A 622 -0.92 -39.53 10.49
C GLN A 622 -2.00 -39.57 9.41
N ALA A 623 -3.27 -39.75 9.78
CA ALA A 623 -4.38 -39.72 8.84
C ALA A 623 -4.51 -38.36 8.13
N LEU A 624 -4.39 -37.26 8.88
CA LEU A 624 -4.44 -35.90 8.35
C LEU A 624 -3.26 -35.62 7.40
N GLY A 625 -2.05 -36.02 7.80
CA GLY A 625 -0.85 -35.90 6.96
C GLY A 625 -0.98 -36.70 5.67
N ASN A 626 -1.35 -37.98 5.77
CA ASN A 626 -1.49 -38.89 4.63
C ASN A 626 -2.65 -38.51 3.70
N MET A 627 -3.67 -37.83 4.23
CA MET A 627 -4.75 -37.26 3.45
C MET A 627 -4.26 -36.12 2.55
N MET A 628 -3.28 -35.34 3.02
CA MET A 628 -2.78 -34.16 2.31
C MET A 628 -1.54 -34.44 1.48
N ALA A 629 -0.68 -35.37 1.91
CA ALA A 629 0.57 -35.68 1.22
C ALA A 629 1.00 -37.14 1.37
N LYS A 630 1.65 -37.70 0.35
CA LYS A 630 2.06 -39.12 0.28
C LYS A 630 3.45 -39.41 0.86
N GLY A 631 4.34 -38.42 0.96
CA GLY A 631 5.68 -38.59 1.53
C GLY A 631 5.71 -38.39 3.04
N ASN A 632 6.53 -39.12 3.80
CA ASN A 632 6.61 -38.97 5.26
C ASN A 632 6.95 -37.54 5.69
N MET A 633 7.86 -36.87 4.99
CA MET A 633 8.25 -35.49 5.29
C MET A 633 7.17 -34.48 4.87
N SER A 634 6.55 -34.63 3.70
CA SER A 634 5.47 -33.74 3.25
C SER A 634 4.19 -33.94 4.06
N SER A 635 3.86 -35.18 4.41
CA SER A 635 2.79 -35.57 5.35
C SER A 635 3.00 -34.96 6.74
N ALA A 636 4.24 -34.98 7.24
CA ALA A 636 4.59 -34.35 8.51
C ALA A 636 4.43 -32.82 8.48
N ILE A 637 4.89 -32.17 7.41
CA ILE A 637 4.74 -30.71 7.24
C ILE A 637 3.25 -30.35 7.13
N ALA A 638 2.48 -31.10 6.32
CA ALA A 638 1.05 -30.86 6.11
C ALA A 638 0.23 -31.07 7.39
N SER A 639 0.51 -32.16 8.12
CA SER A 639 -0.09 -32.46 9.41
C SER A 639 0.24 -31.37 10.43
N GLY A 640 1.53 -31.09 10.64
CA GLY A 640 1.98 -30.07 11.59
C GLY A 640 1.36 -28.70 11.31
N PHE A 641 1.36 -28.26 10.06
CA PHE A 641 0.82 -26.96 9.67
C PHE A 641 -0.69 -26.85 9.86
N THR A 642 -1.44 -27.89 9.47
CA THR A 642 -2.90 -27.89 9.60
C THR A 642 -3.33 -27.88 11.07
N GLN A 643 -2.67 -28.69 11.88
CA GLN A 643 -2.95 -28.72 13.32
C GLN A 643 -2.56 -27.42 14.01
N ALA A 644 -1.37 -26.89 13.70
CA ALA A 644 -0.93 -25.60 14.22
C ALA A 644 -1.94 -24.49 13.92
N LYS A 645 -2.48 -24.43 12.70
CA LYS A 645 -3.55 -23.50 12.34
C LYS A 645 -4.84 -23.74 13.12
N LEU A 646 -5.31 -24.98 13.22
CA LEU A 646 -6.55 -25.31 13.91
C LEU A 646 -6.48 -24.96 15.41
N PHE A 647 -5.42 -25.37 16.09
CA PHE A 647 -5.25 -25.11 17.52
C PHE A 647 -5.02 -23.64 17.81
N SER A 648 -4.15 -22.97 17.05
CA SER A 648 -3.93 -21.52 17.22
C SER A 648 -5.19 -20.72 16.91
N ALA A 649 -5.95 -21.08 15.88
CA ALA A 649 -7.21 -20.43 15.51
C ALA A 649 -8.29 -20.64 16.59
N THR A 650 -8.45 -21.86 17.09
CA THR A 650 -9.44 -22.19 18.12
C THR A 650 -9.12 -21.48 19.42
N PHE A 651 -7.85 -21.52 19.82
CA PHE A 651 -7.39 -20.85 21.02
C PHE A 651 -7.53 -19.32 20.91
N GLU A 652 -7.13 -18.74 19.78
CA GLU A 652 -7.24 -17.31 19.55
C GLU A 652 -8.70 -16.86 19.42
N ALA A 653 -9.58 -17.67 18.80
CA ALA A 653 -11.03 -17.44 18.80
C ALA A 653 -11.63 -17.48 20.21
N ALA A 654 -11.19 -18.41 21.07
CA ALA A 654 -11.62 -18.45 22.47
C ALA A 654 -11.15 -17.20 23.24
N LEU A 655 -9.94 -16.71 22.97
CA LEU A 655 -9.37 -15.54 23.64
C LEU A 655 -9.93 -14.20 23.15
N HIS A 656 -10.11 -14.06 21.83
CA HIS A 656 -10.40 -12.79 21.17
C HIS A 656 -11.85 -12.69 20.68
N GLY A 657 -12.61 -13.78 20.68
CA GLY A 657 -13.99 -13.82 20.17
C GLY A 657 -14.04 -13.42 18.70
N GLY A 658 -14.97 -12.54 18.35
CA GLY A 658 -15.14 -12.04 16.98
C GLY A 658 -14.01 -11.17 16.43
N ASP A 659 -12.96 -10.91 17.22
CA ASP A 659 -11.76 -10.16 16.82
C ASP A 659 -10.54 -11.06 16.53
N SER A 660 -10.73 -12.39 16.51
CA SER A 660 -9.67 -13.36 16.18
C SER A 660 -9.28 -13.26 14.69
N TRP A 661 -8.07 -13.67 14.31
CA TRP A 661 -7.65 -13.80 12.92
C TRP A 661 -8.50 -14.83 12.19
N LEU A 662 -8.99 -15.88 12.87
CA LEU A 662 -9.97 -16.81 12.28
C LEU A 662 -11.28 -16.09 11.96
N ALA A 663 -11.82 -15.30 12.90
CA ALA A 663 -13.00 -14.48 12.65
C ALA A 663 -12.72 -13.40 11.60
N THR A 664 -11.50 -12.89 11.53
CA THR A 664 -11.06 -11.92 10.51
C THR A 664 -10.91 -12.58 9.14
N GLY A 665 -10.39 -13.80 9.07
CA GLY A 665 -10.27 -14.61 7.87
C GLY A 665 -11.64 -15.07 7.38
N ALA A 666 -12.53 -15.46 8.28
CA ALA A 666 -13.94 -15.70 8.00
C ALA A 666 -14.63 -14.41 7.52
N LYS A 667 -14.34 -13.26 8.14
CA LYS A 667 -14.81 -11.94 7.68
C LYS A 667 -14.18 -11.52 6.35
N GLN A 668 -12.96 -11.95 6.03
CA GLN A 668 -12.27 -11.63 4.79
C GLN A 668 -12.79 -12.50 3.65
N PHE A 669 -13.06 -13.78 3.96
CA PHE A 669 -13.86 -14.67 3.14
C PHE A 669 -15.27 -14.10 2.94
N GLU A 670 -15.96 -13.62 3.98
CA GLU A 670 -17.25 -12.92 3.89
C GLU A 670 -17.16 -11.61 3.09
N LYS A 671 -16.04 -10.89 3.18
CA LYS A 671 -15.79 -9.66 2.43
C LYS A 671 -15.60 -9.93 0.95
N ASN A 672 -14.94 -11.02 0.57
CA ASN A 672 -14.68 -11.32 -0.84
C ASN A 672 -14.71 -12.83 -1.15
N PRO A 673 -15.88 -13.49 -0.99
CA PRO A 673 -15.97 -14.95 -1.05
C PRO A 673 -15.76 -15.47 -2.46
N ALA A 674 -16.20 -14.69 -3.44
CA ALA A 674 -15.96 -14.91 -4.85
C ALA A 674 -14.47 -15.06 -5.14
N ASN A 675 -13.65 -14.09 -4.73
CA ASN A 675 -12.21 -14.15 -4.96
C ASN A 675 -11.59 -15.36 -4.26
N THR A 676 -11.98 -15.66 -3.01
CA THR A 676 -11.42 -16.82 -2.31
C THR A 676 -11.84 -18.15 -2.93
N LEU A 677 -13.09 -18.29 -3.38
CA LEU A 677 -13.59 -19.49 -4.06
C LEU A 677 -12.98 -19.63 -5.46
N VAL A 678 -12.82 -18.54 -6.19
CA VAL A 678 -12.14 -18.50 -7.49
C VAL A 678 -10.67 -18.84 -7.31
N TYR A 679 -9.98 -18.29 -6.32
CA TYR A 679 -8.60 -18.66 -6.01
C TYR A 679 -8.50 -20.13 -5.59
N GLY A 680 -9.45 -20.64 -4.81
CA GLY A 680 -9.53 -22.05 -4.46
C GLY A 680 -9.74 -22.95 -5.69
N ALA A 681 -10.70 -22.62 -6.54
CA ALA A 681 -11.02 -23.37 -7.75
C ALA A 681 -9.91 -23.27 -8.81
N LEU A 682 -9.30 -22.10 -8.99
CA LEU A 682 -8.12 -21.91 -9.84
C LEU A 682 -6.92 -22.66 -9.29
N ALA A 683 -6.72 -22.66 -7.97
CA ALA A 683 -5.65 -23.44 -7.35
C ALA A 683 -5.87 -24.95 -7.57
N VAL A 684 -7.10 -25.46 -7.39
CA VAL A 684 -7.45 -26.85 -7.69
C VAL A 684 -7.26 -27.15 -9.18
N GLY A 685 -7.82 -26.31 -10.06
CA GLY A 685 -7.78 -26.50 -11.51
C GLY A 685 -6.36 -26.43 -12.05
N LEU A 686 -5.55 -25.49 -11.59
CA LEU A 686 -4.14 -25.36 -11.99
C LEU A 686 -3.32 -26.55 -11.48
N GLY A 687 -3.55 -27.00 -10.24
CA GLY A 687 -2.88 -28.19 -9.70
C GLY A 687 -3.27 -29.47 -10.44
N TYR A 688 -4.55 -29.61 -10.78
CA TYR A 688 -5.06 -30.74 -11.58
C TYR A 688 -4.48 -30.72 -13.00
N THR A 689 -4.44 -29.55 -13.63
CA THR A 689 -3.93 -29.38 -15.01
C THR A 689 -2.43 -29.67 -15.05
N LEU A 690 -1.67 -29.19 -14.07
CA LEU A 690 -0.25 -29.49 -13.95
C LEU A 690 0.00 -30.96 -13.65
N ALA A 691 -0.79 -31.58 -12.77
CA ALA A 691 -0.63 -32.99 -12.45
C ALA A 691 -0.95 -33.88 -13.67
N ASN A 692 -2.08 -33.65 -14.33
CA ASN A 692 -2.68 -34.65 -15.23
C ASN A 692 -2.69 -34.28 -16.71
N VAL A 693 -2.55 -33.00 -17.08
CA VAL A 693 -2.78 -32.54 -18.46
C VAL A 693 -1.50 -32.06 -19.14
N LEU A 694 -0.68 -31.26 -18.45
CA LEU A 694 0.52 -30.65 -19.04
C LEU A 694 1.73 -31.60 -19.15
N ASP A 695 1.71 -32.70 -18.38
CA ASP A 695 2.76 -33.75 -18.34
C ASP A 695 4.19 -33.19 -18.37
N VAL A 696 4.44 -32.17 -17.55
CA VAL A 696 5.74 -31.56 -17.39
C VAL A 696 6.66 -32.58 -16.70
N PRO A 697 7.75 -33.03 -17.34
CA PRO A 697 8.66 -34.02 -16.78
C PRO A 697 9.12 -33.60 -15.38
N PHE A 698 9.19 -34.55 -14.45
CA PHE A 698 9.48 -34.36 -13.02
C PHE A 698 8.41 -33.61 -12.22
N LEU A 699 7.83 -32.52 -12.70
CA LEU A 699 6.87 -31.71 -11.93
C LEU A 699 5.48 -32.38 -11.85
N SER A 700 4.96 -32.86 -12.98
CA SER A 700 3.66 -33.53 -13.03
C SER A 700 3.67 -34.84 -12.23
N GLU A 701 4.75 -35.62 -12.36
CA GLU A 701 4.99 -36.82 -11.56
C GLU A 701 5.12 -36.48 -10.08
N TYR A 702 5.92 -35.47 -9.70
CA TYR A 702 6.06 -35.07 -8.31
C TYR A 702 4.74 -34.59 -7.68
N ILE A 703 3.89 -33.87 -8.43
CA ILE A 703 2.56 -33.48 -7.94
C ILE A 703 1.66 -34.71 -7.81
N LYS A 704 1.61 -35.60 -8.82
CA LYS A 704 0.82 -36.85 -8.76
C LYS A 704 1.26 -37.75 -7.60
N ASP A 705 2.56 -37.79 -7.34
CA ASP A 705 3.18 -38.62 -6.30
C ASP A 705 3.06 -38.01 -4.91
N ASP A 706 3.04 -36.68 -4.78
CA ASP A 706 2.90 -36.01 -3.49
C ASP A 706 1.44 -35.83 -3.08
N VAL A 707 0.47 -35.93 -4.00
CA VAL A 707 -0.96 -35.82 -3.68
C VAL A 707 -1.43 -36.99 -2.80
N GLY A 708 -1.87 -36.66 -1.58
CA GLY A 708 -2.37 -37.62 -0.58
C GLY A 708 -3.69 -38.30 -0.95
N THR A 709 -4.33 -38.99 0.00
CA THR A 709 -5.56 -39.77 -0.26
C THR A 709 -6.77 -38.92 -0.68
N ALA A 710 -6.74 -37.59 -0.47
CA ALA A 710 -7.76 -36.65 -0.94
C ALA A 710 -7.21 -35.80 -2.12
N PRO A 711 -7.32 -36.28 -3.37
CA PRO A 711 -6.57 -35.71 -4.48
C PRO A 711 -6.90 -34.25 -4.80
N TYR A 712 -8.18 -33.87 -4.68
CA TYR A 712 -8.62 -32.49 -4.91
C TYR A 712 -7.99 -31.48 -3.95
N VAL A 713 -7.75 -31.89 -2.70
CA VAL A 713 -7.10 -31.04 -1.70
C VAL A 713 -5.61 -30.91 -2.01
N GLY A 714 -4.95 -32.03 -2.34
CA GLY A 714 -3.56 -32.02 -2.78
C GLY A 714 -3.34 -31.16 -4.02
N TRP A 715 -4.23 -31.25 -5.02
CA TRP A 715 -4.21 -30.40 -6.21
C TRP A 715 -4.45 -28.93 -5.88
N ALA A 716 -5.38 -28.61 -4.97
CA ALA A 716 -5.58 -27.24 -4.50
C ALA A 716 -4.28 -26.64 -3.95
N PHE A 717 -3.55 -27.39 -3.12
CA PHE A 717 -2.31 -26.90 -2.53
C PHE A 717 -1.17 -26.82 -3.55
N ALA A 718 -1.02 -27.82 -4.42
CA ALA A 718 -0.01 -27.82 -5.47
C ALA A 718 -0.23 -26.67 -6.45
N GLY A 719 -1.46 -26.50 -6.95
CA GLY A 719 -1.78 -25.41 -7.85
C GLY A 719 -1.85 -24.05 -7.17
N GLY A 720 -2.16 -23.95 -5.88
CA GLY A 720 -2.01 -22.71 -5.13
C GLY A 720 -0.55 -22.26 -5.04
N LYS A 721 0.36 -23.21 -4.72
CA LYS A 721 1.81 -22.95 -4.67
C LYS A 721 2.37 -22.59 -6.05
N ILE A 722 1.98 -23.32 -7.09
CA ILE A 722 2.49 -23.08 -8.44
C ILE A 722 1.83 -21.87 -9.09
N ALA A 723 0.56 -21.56 -8.79
CA ALA A 723 -0.05 -20.30 -9.20
C ALA A 723 0.71 -19.12 -8.60
N LEU A 724 1.11 -19.19 -7.32
CA LEU A 724 1.96 -18.18 -6.70
C LEU A 724 3.33 -18.07 -7.40
N LEU A 725 3.96 -19.21 -7.76
CA LEU A 725 5.25 -19.23 -8.48
C LEU A 725 5.16 -18.78 -9.95
N LEU A 726 4.09 -19.11 -10.67
CA LEU A 726 3.87 -18.71 -12.08
C LEU A 726 3.49 -17.24 -12.15
N VAL A 727 2.71 -16.77 -11.18
CA VAL A 727 2.50 -15.34 -10.94
C VAL A 727 3.83 -14.63 -10.72
N ASP A 728 4.74 -15.24 -9.97
CA ASP A 728 6.07 -14.68 -9.73
C ASP A 728 6.96 -14.68 -10.99
N LEU A 729 6.71 -15.59 -11.94
CA LEU A 729 7.53 -15.78 -13.14
C LEU A 729 7.16 -14.86 -14.31
N PHE A 730 5.91 -14.36 -14.39
CA PHE A 730 5.34 -13.86 -15.65
C PHE A 730 5.06 -12.36 -15.77
N GLU A 731 5.56 -11.49 -14.89
CA GLU A 731 5.16 -10.08 -14.92
C GLU A 731 6.25 -9.05 -15.23
N ALA A 732 5.92 -8.14 -16.17
CA ALA A 732 6.80 -7.20 -16.82
C ALA A 732 6.98 -5.85 -16.08
N ARG A 733 8.24 -5.42 -15.84
CA ARG A 733 8.58 -3.99 -15.63
C ARG A 733 10.01 -3.58 -16.00
N GLU A 734 10.17 -2.27 -16.15
CA GLU A 734 11.11 -1.49 -16.97
C GLU A 734 12.33 -0.93 -16.23
N SER A 735 13.38 -0.65 -17.02
CA SER A 735 14.66 -0.06 -16.62
C SER A 735 14.61 1.45 -16.52
N LYS A 736 15.34 1.98 -15.52
CA LYS A 736 15.67 3.39 -15.29
C LYS A 736 16.36 4.02 -16.50
N ALA A 737 16.12 5.31 -16.72
CA ALA A 737 16.98 6.15 -17.54
C ALA A 737 17.57 7.29 -16.70
N ASP A 738 18.84 7.56 -16.95
CA ASP A 738 19.75 8.42 -16.23
C ASP A 738 19.41 9.91 -16.39
N VAL A 739 19.26 10.60 -15.27
CA VAL A 739 19.28 12.08 -15.21
C VAL A 739 20.60 12.57 -14.61
N ASP A 740 21.32 11.71 -13.87
CA ASP A 740 22.59 12.05 -13.22
C ASP A 740 23.80 11.97 -14.18
N ASN A 741 23.69 11.28 -15.32
CA ASN A 741 24.73 11.23 -16.34
C ASN A 741 24.75 12.49 -17.25
N LEU A 742 23.61 13.20 -17.37
CA LEU A 742 23.46 14.36 -18.25
C LEU A 742 24.02 15.65 -17.63
N THR A 743 23.89 15.82 -16.32
CA THR A 743 24.55 16.89 -15.56
C THR A 743 26.06 16.68 -15.47
N SER A 744 26.50 15.42 -15.40
CA SER A 744 27.92 15.05 -15.41
C SER A 744 28.58 15.35 -16.78
N SER A 745 27.83 15.18 -17.88
CA SER A 745 28.28 15.51 -19.23
C SER A 745 28.42 17.03 -19.46
N LEU A 746 27.49 17.83 -18.93
CA LEU A 746 27.53 19.30 -19.05
C LEU A 746 28.72 19.93 -18.31
N ASP A 747 29.05 19.40 -17.13
CA ASP A 747 30.23 19.81 -16.35
C ASP A 747 31.53 19.38 -17.01
N MET A 748 31.52 18.26 -17.73
CA MET A 748 32.67 17.78 -18.50
C MET A 748 32.92 18.67 -19.72
N MET A 749 31.87 19.03 -20.47
CA MET A 749 31.98 19.94 -21.62
C MET A 749 32.45 21.36 -21.24
N LEU A 750 31.98 21.91 -20.12
CA LEU A 750 32.40 23.24 -19.64
C LEU A 750 33.87 23.25 -19.18
N LYS A 751 34.37 22.14 -18.63
CA LYS A 751 35.78 21.97 -18.28
C LYS A 751 36.67 21.75 -19.49
N GLU A 752 36.16 21.07 -20.52
CA GLU A 752 36.89 20.80 -21.76
C GLU A 752 37.04 22.08 -22.62
N GLN A 753 36.04 22.95 -22.58
CA GLN A 753 36.02 24.20 -23.36
C GLN A 753 36.80 25.34 -22.70
N PHE A 754 37.00 25.31 -21.37
CA PHE A 754 37.78 26.31 -20.62
C PHE A 754 38.78 25.65 -19.64
N PRO A 755 39.77 24.88 -20.12
CA PRO A 755 40.61 24.01 -19.30
C PRO A 755 41.54 24.74 -18.33
N GLN A 756 41.71 26.06 -18.46
CA GLN A 756 42.53 26.88 -17.57
C GLN A 756 41.72 27.83 -16.66
N ALA A 757 40.38 27.81 -16.72
CA ALA A 757 39.56 28.67 -15.89
C ALA A 757 39.42 28.08 -14.48
N ALA A 758 39.77 28.86 -13.44
CA ALA A 758 39.51 28.45 -12.07
C ALA A 758 37.99 28.29 -11.85
N PRO A 759 37.52 27.31 -11.03
CA PRO A 759 36.09 27.04 -10.85
C PRO A 759 35.27 28.27 -10.44
N GLU A 760 35.90 29.17 -9.68
CA GLU A 760 35.33 30.44 -9.26
C GLU A 760 35.14 31.42 -10.42
N THR A 761 35.98 31.36 -11.45
CA THR A 761 35.85 32.19 -12.67
C THR A 761 34.67 31.73 -13.53
N ILE A 762 34.42 30.42 -13.62
CA ILE A 762 33.26 29.84 -14.31
C ILE A 762 31.96 30.24 -13.60
N GLU A 763 31.95 30.24 -12.26
CA GLU A 763 30.80 30.65 -11.46
C GLU A 763 30.61 32.19 -11.44
N THR A 764 31.71 32.94 -11.51
CA THR A 764 31.70 34.40 -11.64
C THR A 764 31.22 34.84 -13.02
N TYR A 765 31.56 34.11 -14.09
CA TYR A 765 30.96 34.30 -15.42
C TYR A 765 29.46 34.00 -15.41
N LYS A 766 29.05 32.94 -14.72
CA LYS A 766 27.63 32.58 -14.48
C LYS A 766 26.86 33.69 -13.76
N LYS A 767 27.51 34.37 -12.80
CA LYS A 767 26.92 35.45 -11.99
C LYS A 767 26.99 36.84 -12.65
N LYS A 768 28.03 37.16 -13.41
CA LYS A 768 28.17 38.43 -14.17
C LYS A 768 27.14 38.57 -15.29
N LEU A 769 26.68 37.45 -15.85
CA LEU A 769 25.66 37.41 -16.90
C LEU A 769 24.25 37.80 -16.41
N LEU A 770 23.99 37.83 -15.11
CA LEU A 770 22.65 37.96 -14.57
C LEU A 770 22.20 39.41 -14.28
N HIS A 771 23.08 40.41 -14.18
CA HIS A 771 22.73 41.69 -13.51
C HIS A 771 23.25 43.03 -14.12
N ASP A 772 23.71 43.08 -15.38
CA ASP A 772 24.24 44.33 -15.96
C ASP A 772 23.15 45.18 -16.68
N LYS A 773 23.06 46.49 -16.42
CA LYS A 773 22.10 47.39 -17.10
C LYS A 773 22.51 47.75 -18.54
N SER A 774 23.77 47.53 -18.91
CA SER A 774 24.16 47.49 -20.32
C SER A 774 23.58 46.26 -21.03
N ILE A 775 23.27 45.19 -20.28
CA ILE A 775 22.49 44.04 -20.75
C ILE A 775 21.02 44.40 -20.91
N GLU A 776 20.45 45.49 -20.38
CA GLU A 776 19.06 45.88 -20.72
C GLU A 776 18.96 46.54 -22.11
N LEU A 777 19.96 47.35 -22.47
CA LEU A 777 20.08 47.93 -23.81
C LEU A 777 20.56 46.87 -24.82
N ASN A 778 21.52 46.02 -24.41
CA ASN A 778 21.89 44.83 -25.15
C ASN A 778 20.81 43.75 -25.10
N LEU A 779 19.83 43.72 -24.18
CA LEU A 779 18.66 42.82 -24.17
C LEU A 779 17.54 43.42 -24.99
N ARG A 780 17.49 44.72 -25.24
CA ARG A 780 16.62 45.27 -26.29
C ARG A 780 17.22 44.97 -27.66
N GLN A 781 18.53 45.17 -27.84
CA GLN A 781 19.23 44.75 -29.06
C GLN A 781 19.42 43.23 -29.20
N GLN A 782 19.45 42.46 -28.10
CA GLN A 782 19.42 40.99 -28.04
C GLN A 782 18.00 40.47 -27.96
N LYS A 783 16.97 41.26 -27.68
CA LYS A 783 15.58 40.85 -27.90
C LYS A 783 15.22 41.10 -29.34
N GLU A 784 15.73 42.15 -29.98
CA GLU A 784 15.66 42.31 -31.44
C GLU A 784 16.56 41.28 -32.16
N LYS A 785 17.81 41.05 -31.69
CA LYS A 785 18.65 39.95 -32.20
C LYS A 785 18.17 38.57 -31.77
N ALA A 786 17.53 38.38 -30.62
CA ALA A 786 16.89 37.13 -30.24
C ALA A 786 15.56 36.98 -30.93
N GLU A 787 14.82 38.00 -31.34
CA GLU A 787 13.68 37.85 -32.25
C GLU A 787 14.20 37.50 -33.68
N GLN A 788 15.37 38.01 -34.06
CA GLN A 788 16.14 37.59 -35.25
C GLN A 788 16.91 36.25 -35.11
N GLN A 789 17.12 35.74 -33.89
CA GLN A 789 17.75 34.44 -33.60
C GLN A 789 16.72 33.39 -33.11
N LEU A 790 15.53 33.77 -32.65
CA LEU A 790 14.34 32.93 -32.42
C LEU A 790 13.75 32.51 -33.77
N SER A 791 13.95 33.35 -34.79
CA SER A 791 13.83 32.97 -36.20
C SER A 791 14.96 32.04 -36.69
N GLN A 792 15.99 31.77 -35.86
CA GLN A 792 17.08 30.80 -36.10
C GLN A 792 17.17 29.68 -35.05
N VAL A 793 16.30 29.64 -34.03
CA VAL A 793 16.19 28.48 -33.11
C VAL A 793 15.86 27.27 -33.97
N PRO A 794 16.55 26.12 -33.82
CA PRO A 794 16.23 24.94 -34.59
C PRO A 794 14.74 24.68 -34.41
N SER A 795 13.98 24.81 -35.51
CA SER A 795 12.51 24.79 -35.54
C SER A 795 11.90 23.63 -34.76
N MET A 796 12.68 22.59 -34.51
CA MET A 796 12.36 21.41 -33.73
C MET A 796 12.12 21.64 -32.23
N GLU A 797 12.90 22.47 -31.53
CA GLU A 797 12.71 22.65 -30.08
C GLU A 797 11.43 23.42 -29.76
N VAL A 798 11.14 24.45 -30.55
CA VAL A 798 9.86 25.18 -30.48
C VAL A 798 8.70 24.23 -30.78
N LYS A 799 8.82 23.38 -31.80
CA LYS A 799 7.81 22.36 -32.12
C LYS A 799 7.64 21.33 -31.00
N ARG A 800 8.72 20.90 -30.32
CA ARG A 800 8.66 20.01 -29.14
C ARG A 800 7.89 20.66 -27.99
N LEU A 801 8.21 21.90 -27.64
CA LEU A 801 7.53 22.62 -26.55
C LEU A 801 6.07 22.90 -26.87
N GLN A 802 5.76 23.31 -28.10
CA GLN A 802 4.38 23.50 -28.56
C GLN A 802 3.58 22.19 -28.50
N PHE A 803 4.21 21.07 -28.89
CA PHE A 803 3.60 19.75 -28.80
C PHE A 803 3.34 19.35 -27.34
N MET A 804 4.32 19.52 -26.45
CA MET A 804 4.16 19.24 -25.02
C MET A 804 3.07 20.09 -24.37
N HIS A 805 3.09 21.39 -24.63
CA HIS A 805 2.10 22.32 -24.09
C HIS A 805 0.68 21.94 -24.53
N MET A 806 0.50 21.62 -25.82
CA MET A 806 -0.77 21.12 -26.35
C MET A 806 -1.24 19.83 -25.64
N LEU A 807 -0.33 18.88 -25.41
CA LEU A 807 -0.69 17.64 -24.71
C LEU A 807 -1.06 17.88 -23.24
N THR A 808 -0.36 18.77 -22.55
CA THR A 808 -0.64 19.12 -21.16
C THR A 808 -1.95 19.90 -21.03
N GLU A 809 -2.21 20.86 -21.92
CA GLU A 809 -3.46 21.64 -21.95
C GLU A 809 -4.70 20.76 -22.15
N HIS A 810 -4.55 19.65 -22.87
CA HIS A 810 -5.64 18.74 -23.24
C HIS A 810 -5.50 17.33 -22.65
N GLN A 811 -4.78 17.19 -21.52
CA GLN A 811 -4.45 15.90 -20.92
C GLN A 811 -5.69 15.02 -20.66
N ASP A 812 -6.79 15.63 -20.24
CA ASP A 812 -8.07 14.98 -19.94
C ASP A 812 -8.80 14.46 -21.19
N LEU A 813 -8.51 15.01 -22.36
CA LEU A 813 -9.12 14.64 -23.65
C LEU A 813 -8.28 13.65 -24.46
N LEU A 814 -7.00 13.43 -24.11
CA LEU A 814 -6.11 12.51 -24.81
C LEU A 814 -6.71 11.10 -24.98
N PRO A 815 -7.41 10.51 -23.98
CA PRO A 815 -8.03 9.20 -24.13
C PRO A 815 -9.21 9.18 -25.12
N GLU A 816 -9.83 10.32 -25.39
CA GLU A 816 -11.04 10.44 -26.22
C GLU A 816 -10.74 10.61 -27.71
N LEU A 817 -9.49 10.93 -28.07
CA LEU A 817 -9.05 11.09 -29.45
C LEU A 817 -9.32 9.83 -30.29
N GLU A 818 -9.63 10.03 -31.57
CA GLU A 818 -9.70 8.93 -32.53
C GLU A 818 -8.34 8.22 -32.62
N ASN A 819 -8.36 6.89 -32.79
CA ASN A 819 -7.14 6.08 -32.86
C ASN A 819 -6.16 6.58 -33.93
N LYS A 820 -6.69 7.10 -35.05
CA LYS A 820 -5.89 7.73 -36.11
C LYS A 820 -5.10 8.93 -35.56
N ASN A 821 -5.76 9.86 -34.88
CA ASN A 821 -5.12 11.05 -34.31
C ASN A 821 -4.14 10.70 -33.18
N LYS A 822 -4.48 9.73 -32.32
CA LYS A 822 -3.55 9.22 -31.28
C LYS A 822 -2.27 8.67 -31.91
N ARG A 823 -2.43 7.89 -32.97
CA ARG A 823 -1.31 7.33 -33.73
C ARG A 823 -0.49 8.42 -34.42
N ASP A 824 -1.14 9.36 -35.10
CA ASP A 824 -0.45 10.47 -35.79
C ASP A 824 0.34 11.32 -34.78
N LEU A 825 -0.21 11.56 -33.59
CA LEU A 825 0.48 12.25 -32.49
C LEU A 825 1.63 11.41 -31.90
N LEU A 826 1.50 10.09 -31.78
CA LEU A 826 2.60 9.21 -31.35
C LEU A 826 3.74 9.17 -32.37
N LEU A 827 3.42 9.14 -33.67
CA LEU A 827 4.40 9.20 -34.76
C LEU A 827 5.08 10.56 -34.81
N LEU A 828 4.30 11.64 -34.65
CA LEU A 828 4.82 12.99 -34.53
C LEU A 828 5.73 13.12 -33.31
N ALA A 829 5.34 12.61 -32.15
CA ALA A 829 6.19 12.56 -30.96
C ALA A 829 7.49 11.79 -31.25
N ARG A 830 7.40 10.64 -31.91
CA ARG A 830 8.58 9.83 -32.25
C ARG A 830 9.56 10.62 -33.12
N HIS A 831 9.06 11.42 -34.05
CA HIS A 831 9.88 12.26 -34.91
C HIS A 831 10.39 13.52 -34.20
N LEU A 832 9.50 14.27 -33.53
CA LEU A 832 9.86 15.49 -32.80
C LEU A 832 10.94 15.18 -31.77
N PHE A 833 10.82 14.10 -31.02
CA PHE A 833 11.76 13.71 -29.96
C PHE A 833 12.85 12.74 -30.41
N GLU A 834 13.09 12.64 -31.72
CA GLU A 834 14.24 11.93 -32.26
C GLU A 834 15.55 12.55 -31.75
N GLY A 835 16.46 11.69 -31.28
CA GLY A 835 17.72 12.12 -30.65
C GLY A 835 17.65 12.44 -29.14
N MET A 836 16.49 12.37 -28.48
CA MET A 836 16.46 12.44 -27.01
C MET A 836 16.84 11.10 -26.39
N GLU A 837 17.73 11.11 -25.39
CA GLU A 837 18.14 9.92 -24.63
C GLU A 837 16.94 9.19 -23.99
N ASN A 838 15.92 9.94 -23.55
CA ASN A 838 14.73 9.40 -22.87
C ASN A 838 13.50 9.25 -23.78
N LYS A 839 13.70 9.19 -25.11
CA LYS A 839 12.61 9.12 -26.10
C LYS A 839 11.62 7.99 -25.82
N GLU A 840 12.10 6.79 -25.51
CA GLU A 840 11.23 5.63 -25.30
C GLU A 840 10.35 5.77 -24.04
N ALA A 841 10.93 6.25 -22.94
CA ALA A 841 10.20 6.52 -21.71
C ALA A 841 9.12 7.59 -21.93
N PHE A 842 9.48 8.66 -22.64
CA PHE A 842 8.53 9.71 -23.02
C PHE A 842 7.38 9.17 -23.90
N LEU A 843 7.71 8.44 -24.97
CA LEU A 843 6.71 7.85 -25.88
C LEU A 843 5.80 6.85 -25.15
N LYS A 844 6.36 6.12 -24.19
CA LYS A 844 5.58 5.21 -23.36
C LYS A 844 4.62 5.97 -22.46
N GLY A 845 5.09 6.99 -21.73
CA GLY A 845 4.23 7.83 -20.90
C GLY A 845 3.12 8.50 -21.71
N LEU A 846 3.45 8.95 -22.92
CA LEU A 846 2.47 9.51 -23.86
C LEU A 846 1.47 8.47 -24.35
N LYS A 847 1.92 7.24 -24.63
CA LYS A 847 1.04 6.12 -24.99
C LYS A 847 0.10 5.77 -23.82
N ASP A 848 0.60 5.74 -22.59
CA ASP A 848 -0.20 5.48 -21.40
C ASP A 848 -1.22 6.62 -21.18
N ALA A 849 -0.88 7.86 -21.51
CA ALA A 849 -1.82 8.99 -21.50
C ALA A 849 -2.91 8.88 -22.59
N PHE A 850 -2.57 8.43 -23.80
CA PHE A 850 -3.54 8.20 -24.89
C PHE A 850 -4.42 6.96 -24.67
N TYR A 851 -3.89 5.97 -23.98
CA TYR A 851 -4.52 4.68 -23.73
C TYR A 851 -4.43 4.37 -22.24
N PRO A 852 -5.13 5.14 -21.38
CA PRO A 852 -5.10 4.91 -19.94
C PRO A 852 -5.50 3.46 -19.69
N GLN A 853 -4.66 2.74 -18.95
CA GLN A 853 -4.92 1.35 -18.65
C GLN A 853 -6.16 1.30 -17.76
N SER A 854 -7.27 0.75 -18.28
CA SER A 854 -8.43 0.41 -17.44
C SER A 854 -7.94 -0.48 -16.30
N GLU A 855 -8.39 -0.24 -15.06
CA GLU A 855 -8.10 -1.15 -13.94
C GLU A 855 -8.54 -2.57 -14.31
N LYS A 856 -7.58 -3.41 -14.67
CA LYS A 856 -7.83 -4.81 -14.99
C LYS A 856 -7.81 -5.61 -13.71
N SER A 857 -8.82 -6.45 -13.50
CA SER A 857 -8.76 -7.46 -12.44
C SER A 857 -7.50 -8.33 -12.62
N ILE A 858 -6.99 -8.90 -11.53
CA ILE A 858 -5.82 -9.79 -11.54
C ILE A 858 -5.99 -10.88 -12.62
N PHE A 859 -7.18 -11.45 -12.74
CA PHE A 859 -7.53 -12.43 -13.77
C PHE A 859 -7.43 -11.86 -15.21
N SER A 860 -7.99 -10.68 -15.46
CA SER A 860 -7.89 -10.00 -16.75
C SER A 860 -6.44 -9.66 -17.11
N ARG A 861 -5.61 -9.34 -16.10
CA ARG A 861 -4.18 -9.06 -16.28
C ARG A 861 -3.39 -10.32 -16.63
N THR A 862 -3.63 -11.43 -15.92
CA THR A 862 -3.02 -12.75 -16.22
C THR A 862 -3.40 -13.24 -17.62
N ILE A 863 -4.68 -13.15 -17.98
CA ILE A 863 -5.11 -13.49 -19.34
C ILE A 863 -4.50 -12.54 -20.37
N THR A 864 -4.39 -11.24 -20.09
CA THR A 864 -3.71 -10.28 -20.98
C THR A 864 -2.24 -10.66 -21.19
N ILE A 865 -1.52 -11.09 -20.15
CA ILE A 865 -0.10 -11.49 -20.26
C ILE A 865 0.05 -12.73 -21.13
N ILE A 866 -0.75 -13.77 -20.88
CA ILE A 866 -0.75 -15.01 -21.67
C ILE A 866 -1.13 -14.71 -23.11
N THR A 867 -2.20 -13.94 -23.30
CA THR A 867 -2.68 -13.57 -24.64
C THR A 867 -1.73 -12.62 -25.36
N ASN A 868 -0.90 -11.83 -24.68
CA ASN A 868 0.11 -10.98 -25.31
C ASN A 868 1.28 -11.76 -25.93
N TYR A 869 1.53 -13.01 -25.50
CA TYR A 869 2.49 -13.88 -26.18
C TYR A 869 1.92 -14.43 -27.50
N ILE A 870 0.60 -14.53 -27.64
CA ILE A 870 -0.04 -15.09 -28.83
C ILE A 870 0.25 -14.25 -30.09
N PRO A 871 0.02 -12.91 -30.13
CA PRO A 871 0.41 -12.08 -31.26
C PRO A 871 1.91 -12.09 -31.54
N LEU A 872 2.75 -12.19 -30.51
CA LEU A 872 4.22 -12.18 -30.67
C LEU A 872 4.70 -13.49 -31.31
N LEU A 873 4.17 -14.62 -30.85
CA LEU A 873 4.43 -15.94 -31.43
C LEU A 873 3.87 -16.03 -32.85
N VAL A 874 2.70 -15.45 -33.13
CA VAL A 874 2.15 -15.34 -34.48
C VAL A 874 3.05 -14.48 -35.38
N ARG A 875 3.60 -13.35 -34.88
CA ARG A 875 4.58 -12.55 -35.64
C ARG A 875 5.90 -13.30 -35.87
N CYS A 876 6.37 -14.10 -34.90
CA CYS A 876 7.53 -14.97 -35.10
C CYS A 876 7.26 -16.05 -36.15
N LEU A 877 6.06 -16.65 -36.15
CA LEU A 877 5.63 -17.62 -37.16
C LEU A 877 5.50 -16.98 -38.55
N LEU A 878 5.06 -15.72 -38.63
CA LEU A 878 4.97 -14.93 -39.86
C LEU A 878 6.29 -14.22 -40.25
N SER A 879 7.34 -14.37 -39.44
CA SER A 879 8.66 -13.77 -39.72
C SER A 879 9.29 -14.23 -41.05
N PRO A 880 9.13 -15.51 -41.50
CA PRO A 880 9.65 -15.92 -42.80
C PRO A 880 8.92 -15.23 -43.96
N VAL A 881 7.61 -14.95 -43.77
CA VAL A 881 6.77 -14.29 -44.77
C VAL A 881 7.06 -12.79 -44.84
N SER A 882 7.35 -12.17 -43.71
CA SER A 882 7.69 -10.74 -43.61
C SER A 882 9.17 -10.43 -43.79
N ALA A 883 10.02 -11.45 -43.96
CA ALA A 883 11.48 -11.35 -44.01
C ALA A 883 12.09 -10.50 -42.88
N SER A 884 11.45 -10.50 -41.71
CA SER A 884 11.83 -9.65 -40.58
C SER A 884 12.28 -10.48 -39.39
N LEU A 885 13.50 -10.25 -38.92
CA LEU A 885 14.02 -10.83 -37.68
C LEU A 885 13.55 -10.07 -36.42
N GLN A 886 12.86 -8.95 -36.59
CA GLN A 886 12.39 -8.11 -35.49
C GLN A 886 11.51 -8.87 -34.48
N PRO A 887 10.54 -9.73 -34.89
CA PRO A 887 9.72 -10.50 -33.94
C PRO A 887 10.54 -11.41 -33.01
N TRP A 888 11.63 -12.00 -33.52
CA TRP A 888 12.50 -12.86 -32.74
C TRP A 888 13.36 -12.07 -31.76
N ARG A 889 13.81 -10.87 -32.13
CA ARG A 889 14.49 -9.93 -31.22
C ARG A 889 13.54 -9.46 -30.12
N ASP A 890 12.32 -9.07 -30.48
CA ASP A 890 11.29 -8.66 -29.53
C ASP A 890 10.96 -9.81 -28.54
N LEU A 891 10.91 -11.06 -29.02
CA LEU A 891 10.72 -12.25 -28.18
C LEU A 891 11.92 -12.51 -27.25
N ARG A 892 13.15 -12.41 -27.76
CA ARG A 892 14.38 -12.58 -26.99
C ARG A 892 14.52 -11.50 -25.90
N ASP A 893 14.31 -10.25 -26.26
CA ASP A 893 14.46 -9.12 -25.35
C ASP A 893 13.36 -9.19 -24.26
N LYS A 894 12.16 -9.66 -24.62
CA LYS A 894 11.10 -9.99 -23.65
C LYS A 894 11.51 -11.13 -22.70
N LEU A 895 12.08 -12.22 -23.23
CA LEU A 895 12.61 -13.35 -22.44
C LEU A 895 13.73 -12.93 -21.48
N ALA A 896 14.73 -12.18 -21.96
CA ALA A 896 15.86 -11.71 -21.15
C ALA A 896 15.42 -10.76 -20.03
N LYS A 897 14.45 -9.89 -20.33
CA LYS A 897 13.81 -8.99 -19.36
C LYS A 897 13.00 -9.76 -18.30
N ASP A 898 12.46 -10.93 -18.64
CA ASP A 898 11.70 -11.78 -17.71
C ASP A 898 12.65 -12.64 -16.83
N VAL A 899 13.78 -13.14 -17.36
CA VAL A 899 14.79 -13.93 -16.61
C VAL A 899 15.53 -13.10 -15.56
N THR A 900 15.86 -11.84 -15.83
CA THR A 900 16.57 -10.95 -14.89
C THR A 900 15.75 -10.54 -13.66
N ARG A 901 14.43 -10.80 -13.63
CA ARG A 901 13.58 -10.57 -12.45
C ARG A 901 13.66 -11.68 -11.41
N ILE A 902 14.05 -12.89 -11.82
CA ILE A 902 14.20 -14.05 -10.93
C ILE A 902 15.18 -13.76 -9.78
N PRO A 903 16.41 -13.24 -10.03
CA PRO A 903 17.33 -12.83 -8.96
C PRO A 903 16.79 -11.77 -8.00
N HIS A 904 16.01 -10.79 -8.50
CA HIS A 904 15.45 -9.71 -7.67
C HIS A 904 14.32 -10.22 -6.77
N GLY A 905 13.52 -11.16 -7.28
CA GLY A 905 12.50 -11.83 -6.48
C GLY A 905 13.10 -12.75 -5.43
N LEU A 906 14.12 -13.53 -5.81
CA LEU A 906 14.95 -14.31 -4.89
C LEU A 906 15.59 -13.41 -3.82
N GLY A 907 16.11 -12.22 -4.16
CA GLY A 907 16.69 -11.27 -3.20
C GLY A 907 15.68 -10.75 -2.16
N ARG A 908 14.43 -10.47 -2.57
CA ARG A 908 13.36 -10.11 -1.62
C ARG A 908 12.93 -11.30 -0.78
N LEU A 909 12.83 -12.48 -1.38
CA LEU A 909 12.42 -13.71 -0.70
C LEU A 909 13.47 -14.16 0.31
N THR A 910 14.77 -14.07 -0.01
CA THR A 910 15.87 -14.32 0.94
C THR A 910 15.91 -13.27 2.04
N THR A 911 15.64 -12.00 1.74
CA THR A 911 15.51 -10.95 2.76
C THR A 911 14.30 -11.19 3.67
N MET A 912 13.17 -11.64 3.12
CA MET A 912 11.99 -12.02 3.90
C MET A 912 12.28 -13.25 4.75
N PHE A 913 12.82 -14.32 4.16
CA PHE A 913 13.13 -15.56 4.82
C PHE A 913 14.14 -15.37 5.95
N SER A 914 15.22 -14.60 5.73
CA SER A 914 16.21 -14.29 6.77
C SER A 914 15.58 -13.50 7.93
N ARG A 915 14.74 -12.50 7.63
CA ARG A 915 13.96 -11.78 8.65
C ARG A 915 13.04 -12.73 9.43
N THR A 916 12.35 -13.63 8.75
CA THR A 916 11.45 -14.62 9.37
C THR A 916 12.22 -15.59 10.24
N LEU A 917 13.33 -16.14 9.76
CA LEU A 917 14.19 -17.08 10.48
C LEU A 917 14.75 -16.44 11.75
N VAL A 918 15.31 -15.22 11.66
CA VAL A 918 15.82 -14.50 12.83
C VAL A 918 14.70 -14.21 13.82
N ARG A 919 13.53 -13.79 13.34
CA ARG A 919 12.44 -13.39 14.24
C ARG A 919 11.70 -14.58 14.86
N VAL A 920 11.45 -15.65 14.12
CA VAL A 920 10.73 -16.84 14.58
C VAL A 920 11.67 -17.81 15.29
N GLY A 921 12.85 -18.07 14.71
CA GLY A 921 13.80 -19.06 15.21
C GLY A 921 14.61 -18.58 16.41
N LEU A 922 15.05 -17.31 16.43
CA LEU A 922 15.90 -16.78 17.51
C LEU A 922 15.13 -15.87 18.46
N ARG A 923 14.46 -14.84 17.90
CA ARG A 923 13.86 -13.81 18.73
C ARG A 923 12.60 -14.26 19.46
N SER A 924 11.66 -14.96 18.81
CA SER A 924 10.39 -15.32 19.46
C SER A 924 10.61 -16.23 20.68
N PRO A 925 11.46 -17.27 20.62
CA PRO A 925 11.84 -18.05 21.79
C PRO A 925 12.56 -17.21 22.84
N ALA A 926 13.51 -16.36 22.43
CA ALA A 926 14.21 -15.46 23.36
C ALA A 926 13.25 -14.49 24.05
N ASP A 927 12.28 -13.92 23.32
CA ASP A 927 11.28 -13.01 23.85
C ASP A 927 10.29 -13.72 24.77
N VAL A 928 9.94 -14.99 24.50
CA VAL A 928 9.09 -15.78 25.40
C VAL A 928 9.87 -16.15 26.66
N ILE A 929 11.04 -16.75 26.52
CA ILE A 929 11.85 -17.22 27.66
C ILE A 929 12.29 -16.02 28.49
N ALA A 930 12.86 -14.99 27.87
CA ALA A 930 13.44 -13.88 28.59
C ALA A 930 12.38 -12.89 29.09
N ASN A 931 11.38 -12.52 28.28
CA ASN A 931 10.38 -11.53 28.72
C ASN A 931 9.18 -12.13 29.46
N GLU A 932 8.76 -13.37 29.19
CA GLU A 932 7.62 -13.97 29.91
C GLU A 932 8.05 -14.81 31.11
N ILE A 933 9.16 -15.56 31.02
CA ILE A 933 9.59 -16.45 32.11
C ILE A 933 10.59 -15.73 33.02
N LEU A 934 11.71 -15.26 32.48
CA LEU A 934 12.78 -14.65 33.29
C LEU A 934 12.37 -13.30 33.88
N ALA A 935 11.74 -12.40 33.13
CA ALA A 935 11.31 -11.11 33.67
C ALA A 935 10.22 -11.23 34.75
N ARG A 936 9.38 -12.28 34.69
CA ARG A 936 8.43 -12.62 35.77
C ARG A 936 9.14 -13.22 36.97
N GLY A 937 10.10 -14.12 36.74
CA GLY A 937 10.98 -14.63 37.79
C GLY A 937 11.70 -13.51 38.52
N ASP A 938 12.29 -12.55 37.78
CA ASP A 938 12.98 -11.38 38.33
C ASP A 938 12.02 -10.48 39.13
N GLY A 939 10.86 -10.15 38.56
CA GLY A 939 9.84 -9.37 39.28
C GLY A 939 9.34 -10.07 40.54
N PHE A 940 9.23 -11.40 40.50
CA PHE A 940 8.85 -12.23 41.63
C PHE A 940 9.97 -12.40 42.66
N ILE A 941 11.25 -12.35 42.29
CA ILE A 941 12.38 -12.49 43.23
C ILE A 941 12.77 -11.12 43.81
N ARG A 942 12.92 -10.10 42.96
CA ARG A 942 13.50 -8.78 43.28
C ARG A 942 12.47 -7.68 43.56
N ASN A 943 11.27 -8.05 44.01
CA ASN A 943 10.23 -7.11 44.44
C ASN A 943 9.90 -5.98 43.43
N ASN A 944 9.65 -6.36 42.18
CA ASN A 944 9.38 -5.46 41.04
C ASN A 944 10.57 -4.64 40.54
N GLN A 945 11.81 -4.94 40.94
CA GLN A 945 12.98 -4.43 40.23
C GLN A 945 13.25 -5.32 39.01
N HIS A 946 12.94 -4.81 37.81
CA HIS A 946 13.05 -5.55 36.56
C HIS A 946 14.39 -5.27 35.85
N SER A 947 15.50 -5.59 36.49
CA SER A 947 16.84 -5.43 35.90
C SER A 947 16.99 -6.25 34.60
N ILE A 948 16.38 -7.44 34.56
CA ILE A 948 16.43 -8.33 33.41
C ILE A 948 15.71 -7.74 32.19
N SER A 949 14.65 -6.94 32.39
CA SER A 949 13.93 -6.30 31.27
C SER A 949 14.83 -5.37 30.46
N SER A 950 15.69 -4.59 31.11
CA SER A 950 16.65 -3.73 30.41
C SER A 950 17.66 -4.54 29.60
N GLY A 951 18.10 -5.69 30.12
CA GLY A 951 18.99 -6.61 29.42
C GLY A 951 18.31 -7.28 28.23
N THR A 952 17.04 -7.68 28.34
CA THR A 952 16.30 -8.30 27.22
C THR A 952 16.00 -7.31 26.11
N TYR A 953 15.78 -6.04 26.44
CA TYR A 953 15.68 -4.98 25.43
C TYR A 953 17.01 -4.62 24.80
N ALA A 954 18.12 -4.60 25.55
CA ALA A 954 19.45 -4.43 24.97
C ALA A 954 19.79 -5.58 24.01
N VAL A 955 19.40 -6.81 24.36
CA VAL A 955 19.50 -7.98 23.48
C VAL A 955 18.58 -7.85 22.27
N SER A 956 17.34 -7.40 22.45
CA SER A 956 16.42 -7.13 21.34
C SER A 956 16.96 -6.03 20.42
N GLU A 957 17.52 -4.95 20.96
CA GLU A 957 18.15 -3.87 20.21
C GLU A 957 19.40 -4.38 19.46
N CYS A 958 20.18 -5.25 20.09
CA CYS A 958 21.30 -5.94 19.44
C CYS A 958 20.80 -6.80 18.27
N TYR A 959 19.71 -7.56 18.46
CA TYR A 959 19.08 -8.34 17.40
C TYR A 959 18.53 -7.45 16.28
N GLU A 960 17.95 -6.29 16.58
CA GLU A 960 17.49 -5.34 15.56
C GLU A 960 18.66 -4.76 14.78
N LYS A 961 19.74 -4.35 15.47
CA LYS A 961 20.98 -3.89 14.84
C LYS A 961 21.58 -5.00 13.98
N MET A 962 21.58 -6.24 14.44
CA MET A 962 22.07 -7.40 13.70
C MET A 962 21.18 -7.73 12.51
N ALA A 963 19.86 -7.71 12.66
CA ALA A 963 18.91 -7.95 11.57
C ALA A 963 18.99 -6.86 10.50
N GLU A 964 19.20 -5.59 10.91
CA GLU A 964 19.39 -4.47 10.00
C GLU A 964 20.75 -4.56 9.29
N ARG A 965 21.82 -4.96 9.99
CA ARG A 965 23.13 -5.25 9.38
C ARG A 965 23.06 -6.44 8.42
N LEU A 966 22.34 -7.50 8.78
CA LEU A 966 22.10 -8.66 7.91
C LEU A 966 21.26 -8.27 6.70
N ARG A 967 20.27 -7.39 6.86
CA ARG A 967 19.50 -6.83 5.75
C ARG A 967 20.41 -6.07 4.79
N GLN A 968 21.24 -5.18 5.32
CA GLN A 968 22.19 -4.39 4.52
C GLN A 968 23.23 -5.30 3.85
N GLY A 969 23.74 -6.32 4.57
CA GLY A 969 24.68 -7.31 4.03
C GLY A 969 24.06 -8.21 2.97
N ALA A 970 22.84 -8.70 3.16
CA ALA A 970 22.11 -9.51 2.18
C ALA A 970 21.64 -8.68 0.97
N SER A 971 21.38 -7.39 1.16
CA SER A 971 21.04 -6.50 0.05
C SER A 971 22.27 -6.10 -0.76
N THR A 972 23.48 -6.14 -0.21
CA THR A 972 24.71 -5.70 -0.89
C THR A 972 25.00 -6.49 -2.18
N PRO A 973 25.01 -7.85 -2.21
CA PRO A 973 25.17 -8.61 -3.46
C PRO A 973 24.03 -8.40 -4.45
N VAL A 974 22.81 -8.16 -3.95
CA VAL A 974 21.63 -7.88 -4.78
C VAL A 974 21.73 -6.48 -5.40
N ASP A 975 22.23 -5.50 -4.64
CA ASP A 975 22.48 -4.14 -5.09
C ASP A 975 23.68 -4.08 -6.06
N GLU A 976 24.69 -4.95 -5.86
CA GLU A 976 25.80 -5.17 -6.80
C GLU A 976 25.33 -5.86 -8.08
N MET A 977 24.50 -6.90 -8.00
CA MET A 977 23.84 -7.51 -9.15
C MET A 977 22.91 -6.51 -9.86
N ARG A 978 22.23 -5.64 -9.12
CA ARG A 978 21.39 -4.56 -9.65
C ARG A 978 22.23 -3.53 -10.39
N LYS A 979 23.39 -3.16 -9.85
CA LYS A 979 24.39 -2.31 -10.53
C LYS A 979 24.97 -3.00 -11.77
N ALA A 980 25.25 -4.30 -11.71
CA ALA A 980 25.78 -5.08 -12.84
C ALA A 980 24.74 -5.26 -13.97
N ALA A 981 23.47 -5.47 -13.63
CA ALA A 981 22.37 -5.63 -14.60
C ALA A 981 21.89 -4.30 -15.19
N THR A 982 22.17 -3.17 -14.53
CA THR A 982 21.91 -1.82 -15.05
C THR A 982 23.14 -1.17 -15.68
N ALA A 983 24.31 -1.78 -15.55
CA ALA A 983 25.50 -1.31 -16.24
C ALA A 983 25.36 -1.60 -17.76
N PRO A 984 25.75 -0.65 -18.63
CA PRO A 984 25.85 -0.89 -20.07
C PRO A 984 26.83 -2.04 -20.43
N ALA A 985 27.54 -2.57 -19.42
CA ALA A 985 28.52 -3.64 -19.56
C ALA A 985 27.95 -4.99 -20.02
N VAL A 986 26.65 -5.29 -19.80
CA VAL A 986 26.02 -6.53 -20.30
C VAL A 986 25.99 -6.55 -21.82
N GLN A 987 25.83 -5.39 -22.49
CA GLN A 987 26.01 -5.31 -23.94
C GLN A 987 27.46 -5.61 -24.34
N THR A 988 28.48 -5.12 -23.63
CA THR A 988 29.88 -5.42 -23.98
C THR A 988 30.31 -6.88 -23.74
N VAL A 989 29.76 -7.55 -22.72
CA VAL A 989 30.06 -8.97 -22.46
C VAL A 989 29.42 -9.89 -23.52
N PHE A 990 28.28 -9.50 -24.10
CA PHE A 990 27.66 -10.26 -25.20
C PHE A 990 28.12 -9.82 -26.60
N ILE A 991 28.53 -8.57 -26.80
CA ILE A 991 29.18 -8.10 -28.05
C ILE A 991 30.55 -8.77 -28.21
N SER A 992 31.26 -9.09 -27.12
CA SER A 992 32.50 -9.88 -27.21
C SER A 992 32.25 -11.34 -27.61
N THR A 993 31.11 -11.92 -27.21
CA THR A 993 30.67 -13.25 -27.68
C THR A 993 30.18 -13.22 -29.12
N GLU A 994 29.45 -12.16 -29.52
CA GLU A 994 28.96 -11.94 -30.89
C GLU A 994 30.12 -11.70 -31.87
N ARG A 995 31.21 -11.04 -31.46
CA ARG A 995 32.44 -10.94 -32.27
C ARG A 995 33.19 -12.27 -32.42
N GLN A 996 33.08 -13.19 -31.45
CA GLN A 996 33.69 -14.52 -31.58
C GLN A 996 32.87 -15.44 -32.50
N ASP A 997 31.54 -15.42 -32.41
CA ASP A 997 30.69 -16.35 -33.20
C ASP A 997 30.36 -15.86 -34.62
N VAL A 998 30.28 -14.54 -34.86
CA VAL A 998 30.00 -14.00 -36.21
C VAL A 998 31.22 -14.14 -37.13
N SER A 999 32.44 -14.19 -36.59
CA SER A 999 33.65 -14.45 -37.39
C SER A 999 33.70 -15.88 -37.96
N GLY A 1000 33.09 -16.85 -37.27
CA GLY A 1000 32.98 -18.25 -37.71
C GLY A 1000 31.86 -18.49 -38.73
N LEU A 1001 30.77 -17.72 -38.66
CA LEU A 1001 29.58 -17.92 -39.48
C LEU A 1001 29.57 -17.11 -40.79
N VAL A 1002 30.33 -16.01 -40.88
CA VAL A 1002 30.47 -15.24 -42.14
C VAL A 1002 31.46 -15.89 -43.12
N SER A 1003 32.35 -16.78 -42.65
CA SER A 1003 33.35 -17.45 -43.50
C SER A 1003 32.86 -18.73 -44.22
N LYS A 1004 31.63 -19.20 -43.95
CA LYS A 1004 31.06 -20.40 -44.60
C LYS A 1004 29.66 -20.14 -45.13
N GLY A 1005 29.57 -19.27 -46.14
CA GLY A 1005 28.34 -19.03 -46.90
C GLY A 1005 28.01 -20.19 -47.86
N PHE A 1006 26.71 -20.49 -47.96
CA PHE A 1006 26.07 -21.55 -48.75
C PHE A 1006 26.22 -21.42 -50.29
N PHE A 1007 27.02 -20.45 -50.77
CA PHE A 1007 27.26 -20.15 -52.18
C PHE A 1007 28.73 -19.80 -52.49
N ALA A 1008 29.70 -20.39 -51.77
CA ALA A 1008 31.12 -20.19 -52.11
C ALA A 1008 31.55 -21.15 -53.23
N GLU A 1009 31.96 -20.59 -54.37
CA GLU A 1009 32.63 -21.29 -55.48
C GLU A 1009 33.93 -21.96 -55.01
N LYS A 1010 34.19 -23.17 -55.51
CA LYS A 1010 35.40 -23.96 -55.25
C LYS A 1010 36.68 -23.20 -55.63
N PRO A 1011 37.66 -23.05 -54.73
CA PRO A 1011 39.03 -22.79 -55.12
C PRO A 1011 39.83 -24.10 -55.19
N SER A 1012 40.60 -24.21 -56.26
CA SER A 1012 41.50 -25.29 -56.65
C SER A 1012 42.66 -25.53 -55.66
N LEU A 1013 43.03 -26.80 -55.52
CA LEU A 1013 44.22 -27.33 -54.85
C LEU A 1013 45.51 -26.52 -55.07
N LYS A 1014 46.28 -26.30 -53.99
CA LYS A 1014 47.76 -26.33 -54.01
C LYS A 1014 48.33 -26.87 -52.69
N PRO A 1015 49.50 -27.54 -52.70
CA PRO A 1015 49.97 -28.37 -51.61
C PRO A 1015 50.80 -27.62 -50.55
N SER A 1016 50.91 -28.31 -49.41
CA SER A 1016 51.65 -28.05 -48.17
C SER A 1016 53.08 -27.52 -48.31
N ILE A 1017 53.52 -26.74 -47.31
CA ILE A 1017 54.74 -26.99 -46.51
C ILE A 1017 54.63 -26.26 -45.16
N ALA A 1018 55.29 -26.89 -44.19
CA ALA A 1018 55.34 -26.79 -42.73
C ALA A 1018 55.94 -25.47 -42.16
N PRO A 1019 55.91 -25.31 -40.81
CA PRO A 1019 55.88 -24.03 -40.09
C PRO A 1019 57.24 -23.66 -39.48
N ASP A 1020 57.35 -22.46 -38.90
CA ASP A 1020 58.28 -22.28 -37.79
C ASP A 1020 57.74 -21.36 -36.69
N MET A 1021 57.98 -21.88 -35.48
CA MET A 1021 57.79 -21.30 -34.16
C MET A 1021 58.71 -20.09 -33.96
N TYR A 1022 58.35 -19.15 -33.10
CA TYR A 1022 59.08 -19.00 -31.83
C TYR A 1022 58.36 -18.06 -30.86
N ASN A 1023 58.64 -18.36 -29.60
CA ASN A 1023 58.00 -17.96 -28.36
C ASN A 1023 58.72 -16.71 -27.78
N PRO A 1024 58.53 -16.30 -26.52
CA PRO A 1024 57.98 -15.00 -26.14
C PRO A 1024 59.00 -14.18 -25.32
N MET A 1025 58.45 -13.27 -24.51
CA MET A 1025 58.90 -12.84 -23.17
C MET A 1025 59.38 -11.38 -22.99
N GLU A 1026 58.80 -10.83 -21.91
CA GLU A 1026 59.35 -9.89 -20.92
C GLU A 1026 59.18 -8.37 -21.09
N LEU A 1027 58.25 -7.86 -20.27
CA LEU A 1027 58.46 -6.83 -19.23
C LEU A 1027 59.18 -5.54 -19.63
N HIS A 1028 58.38 -4.48 -19.82
CA HIS A 1028 58.35 -3.35 -18.89
C HIS A 1028 57.01 -2.62 -18.91
#